data_AF-A0A1I2C5T7-F1
#
_entry.id   AF-A0A1I2C5T7-F1
#
_cell.length_a   1.000
_cell.length_b   1.000
_cell.length_c   1.000
_cell.angle_alpha   90.00
_cell.angle_beta   90.00
_cell.angle_gamma   90.00
#
_symmetry.space_group_name_H-M   'P 1'
#
loop_
_entity.id
_entity.type
_entity.pdbx_description
1 polymer ?
#
loop_
_entity_poly.entity_id
_entity_poly.type
_entity_poly.pdbx_seq_one_letter_code
_entity_poly.pdbx_strand_id
1 'polypeptide(L)'
;MNKQLAFLFATTVAVGFMAADTRKFIDPQNMDMSVKPGDNFYQYANGNWLKQNTVPASKTSWGSFNELREKSLDAMKSLLDDAAKTTTKGRLYQMVGDYYTSGMDSVTIENRGFEPIKPELARVDKVNNKQAFFDELAYQRTQSNGMLFGFFVAQDRKNVSKYMPQFSQGGTTLPDRDYYLKNDARSVKIRDAYRDNLTKMFTLIGEEAAQAAQQADVILNFETALAKAQLARVELRDPYKTYNKLTVASFNKLTPGINWADQLTKFGAKGQDTVLVQSPAFFRSLDSLVAATPIEDLRTYMRWNILKGAAPYLSDAFVKQSFAFSKVLTGQKEQTPRWQRISGLIDNSLGDLLGQLYVQSYFKPEAKQRMLTLVGNLETSYKEHIKNLDWMSEETKKKALTKLLAFKRKIGYPDKWKNYEGVTIARNDFYGNVKSASKWSYNYMINRLGKPVDKMEWGMTPPTVNAYYNPVNNEIAFPAAILQFPFFDFEADDAINYGGIGAVIGHEMTHGFDDQGRQYDSDGTLRDWWTKADADNFKKRADQVKDQFFGFKVLDSIKVNGQLTLGENLADLGGLTIAYDAFKKTAQGKSSGKKSMIDGFTPDQRFFLSWAQVWRINVLPETQAQLIMTDPHAPGLYRCNGPLSNINAWYQAFNVQPGDKMYKKPEDRIKVW
;
A
#
# COMPACT_ATOMS: atom_id res chain seq x y z
N MET A 1 -62.41 40.17 -55.30
CA MET A 1 -61.12 40.82 -55.00
C MET A 1 -61.02 41.01 -53.49
N ASN A 2 -60.17 40.24 -52.81
CA ASN A 2 -59.53 40.56 -51.53
C ASN A 2 -58.46 39.49 -51.30
N LYS A 3 -57.18 39.86 -51.51
CA LYS A 3 -56.02 38.97 -51.40
C LYS A 3 -55.41 39.10 -50.02
N GLN A 4 -55.28 37.98 -49.32
CA GLN A 4 -54.47 37.82 -48.11
C GLN A 4 -52.98 37.77 -48.50
N LEU A 5 -52.12 38.45 -47.74
CA LEU A 5 -50.67 38.27 -47.76
C LEU A 5 -50.23 37.83 -46.36
N ALA A 6 -49.61 36.65 -46.27
CA ALA A 6 -48.98 36.11 -45.07
C ALA A 6 -47.52 36.58 -45.00
N PHE A 7 -47.08 37.03 -43.83
CA PHE A 7 -45.68 37.34 -43.53
C PHE A 7 -44.99 36.10 -42.95
N LEU A 8 -43.90 35.66 -43.59
CA LEU A 8 -43.00 34.62 -43.10
C LEU A 8 -41.94 35.26 -42.17
N PHE A 9 -41.85 34.81 -40.92
CA PHE A 9 -40.72 35.08 -40.03
C PHE A 9 -39.62 34.04 -40.28
N ALA A 10 -38.41 34.51 -40.62
CA ALA A 10 -37.21 33.67 -40.69
C ALA A 10 -36.46 33.73 -39.35
N THR A 11 -36.45 32.63 -38.61
CA THR A 11 -35.61 32.43 -37.41
C THR A 11 -34.25 31.85 -37.82
N THR A 12 -33.19 32.64 -37.68
CA THR A 12 -31.80 32.20 -37.76
C THR A 12 -31.40 31.50 -36.45
N VAL A 13 -31.15 30.19 -36.52
CA VAL A 13 -30.56 29.41 -35.43
C VAL A 13 -29.04 29.57 -35.48
N ALA A 14 -28.47 30.32 -34.54
CA ALA A 14 -27.03 30.36 -34.32
C ALA A 14 -26.61 29.08 -33.58
N VAL A 15 -25.95 28.16 -34.28
CA VAL A 15 -25.30 26.99 -33.68
C VAL A 15 -23.99 27.48 -33.05
N GLY A 16 -23.99 27.70 -31.74
CA GLY A 16 -22.77 27.91 -30.98
C GLY A 16 -22.00 26.60 -30.88
N PHE A 17 -20.88 26.49 -31.61
CA PHE A 17 -19.87 25.49 -31.31
C PHE A 17 -19.28 25.82 -29.94
N MET A 18 -19.69 25.11 -28.89
CA MET A 18 -18.86 25.04 -27.69
C MET A 18 -17.57 24.31 -28.08
N ALA A 19 -16.46 25.04 -28.14
CA ALA A 19 -15.15 24.44 -28.21
C ALA A 19 -15.03 23.49 -27.01
N ALA A 20 -14.87 22.20 -27.27
CA ALA A 20 -14.48 21.25 -26.23
C ALA A 20 -13.18 21.78 -25.62
N ASP A 21 -13.18 22.01 -24.31
CA ASP A 21 -11.99 22.46 -23.60
C ASP A 21 -10.90 21.40 -23.79
N THR A 22 -9.89 21.72 -24.60
CA THR A 22 -8.80 20.78 -24.90
C THR A 22 -8.05 20.50 -23.62
N ARG A 23 -8.16 19.28 -23.12
CA ARG A 23 -7.54 18.85 -21.87
C ARG A 23 -6.03 19.14 -21.88
N LYS A 24 -5.57 19.98 -20.94
CA LYS A 24 -4.14 20.23 -20.70
C LYS A 24 -3.59 19.15 -19.78
N PHE A 25 -2.53 18.47 -20.22
CA PHE A 25 -1.84 17.49 -19.38
C PHE A 25 -0.80 18.15 -18.47
N ILE A 26 -0.16 19.23 -18.94
CA ILE A 26 0.64 20.13 -18.11
C ILE A 26 -0.05 21.50 -18.09
N ASP A 27 -0.52 21.94 -16.93
CA ASP A 27 -1.13 23.25 -16.78
C ASP A 27 -0.18 24.21 -16.05
N PRO A 28 0.35 25.25 -16.71
CA PRO A 28 1.16 26.29 -16.08
C PRO A 28 0.47 26.97 -14.88
N GLN A 29 -0.85 26.98 -14.78
CA GLN A 29 -1.56 27.55 -13.63
C GLN A 29 -1.28 26.80 -12.32
N ASN A 30 -0.93 25.50 -12.42
CA ASN A 30 -0.56 24.66 -11.28
C ASN A 30 0.89 24.87 -10.82
N MET A 31 1.71 25.52 -11.65
CA MET A 31 3.15 25.74 -11.42
C MET A 31 3.40 27.05 -10.65
N ASP A 32 4.45 27.08 -9.84
CA ASP A 32 4.93 28.28 -9.15
C ASP A 32 6.20 28.82 -9.83
N MET A 33 5.99 29.65 -10.85
CA MET A 33 7.08 30.22 -11.66
C MET A 33 7.98 31.21 -10.90
N SER A 34 7.64 31.57 -9.65
CA SER A 34 8.52 32.37 -8.79
C SER A 34 9.69 31.57 -8.21
N VAL A 35 9.58 30.23 -8.22
CA VAL A 35 10.61 29.32 -7.75
C VAL A 35 11.42 28.83 -8.94
N LYS A 36 12.74 28.94 -8.89
CA LYS A 36 13.59 28.39 -9.95
C LYS A 36 13.49 26.85 -9.96
N PRO A 37 13.41 26.20 -11.13
CA PRO A 37 13.39 24.74 -11.21
C PRO A 37 14.62 24.12 -10.53
N GLY A 38 15.79 24.76 -10.63
CA GLY A 38 17.02 24.34 -9.95
C GLY A 38 17.01 24.48 -8.42
N ASP A 39 16.12 25.29 -7.84
CA ASP A 39 16.07 25.50 -6.38
C ASP A 39 15.14 24.52 -5.67
N ASN A 40 13.97 24.27 -6.27
CA ASN A 40 13.01 23.28 -5.80
C ASN A 40 12.05 22.91 -6.93
N PHE A 41 12.36 21.83 -7.65
CA PHE A 41 11.58 21.44 -8.82
C PHE A 41 10.14 21.06 -8.48
N TYR A 42 9.91 20.37 -7.37
CA TYR A 42 8.59 20.03 -6.87
C TYR A 42 7.72 21.28 -6.64
N GLN A 43 8.27 22.32 -6.01
CA GLN A 43 7.55 23.58 -5.80
C GLN A 43 7.36 24.34 -7.11
N TYR A 44 8.36 24.38 -7.99
CA TYR A 44 8.23 24.96 -9.34
C TYR A 44 7.09 24.30 -10.13
N ALA A 45 7.03 22.97 -10.15
CA ALA A 45 6.05 22.23 -10.95
C ALA A 45 4.64 22.19 -10.33
N ASN A 46 4.52 22.18 -8.99
CA ASN A 46 3.25 21.92 -8.30
C ASN A 46 2.80 23.06 -7.36
N GLY A 47 3.60 24.11 -7.20
CA GLY A 47 3.46 25.03 -6.06
C GLY A 47 2.13 25.75 -5.97
N ASN A 48 1.53 26.13 -7.09
CA ASN A 48 0.20 26.74 -7.09
C ASN A 48 -0.90 25.68 -6.90
N TRP A 49 -0.75 24.48 -7.46
CA TRP A 49 -1.66 23.36 -7.17
C TRP A 49 -1.69 23.06 -5.67
N LEU A 50 -0.53 22.99 -5.01
CA LEU A 50 -0.42 22.72 -3.57
C LEU A 50 -1.12 23.79 -2.73
N LYS A 51 -1.02 25.08 -3.11
CA LYS A 51 -1.71 26.20 -2.44
C LYS A 51 -3.23 26.10 -2.59
N GLN A 52 -3.71 25.67 -3.75
CA GLN A 52 -5.14 25.61 -4.09
C GLN A 52 -5.82 24.32 -3.63
N ASN A 53 -5.06 23.27 -3.32
CA ASN A 53 -5.58 21.93 -3.03
C ASN A 53 -5.22 21.49 -1.60
N THR A 54 -5.81 22.15 -0.61
CA THR A 54 -5.64 21.78 0.81
C THR A 54 -6.20 20.39 1.09
N VAL A 55 -5.66 19.71 2.11
CA VAL A 55 -6.15 18.39 2.53
C VAL A 55 -7.62 18.49 2.98
N PRO A 56 -8.57 17.77 2.34
CA PRO A 56 -9.96 17.76 2.77
C PRO A 56 -10.09 17.26 4.20
N ALA A 57 -11.08 17.77 4.95
CA ALA A 57 -11.26 17.45 6.37
C ALA A 57 -11.39 15.93 6.64
N SER A 58 -11.96 15.19 5.70
CA SER A 58 -12.18 13.75 5.77
C SER A 58 -10.98 12.89 5.32
N LYS A 59 -9.82 13.51 5.09
CA LYS A 59 -8.59 12.87 4.58
C LYS A 59 -7.38 13.27 5.42
N THR A 60 -6.29 12.54 5.24
CA THR A 60 -5.00 12.76 5.90
C THR A 60 -3.92 13.29 4.95
N SER A 61 -4.16 13.12 3.65
CA SER A 61 -3.36 13.67 2.56
C SER A 61 -4.26 13.96 1.36
N TRP A 62 -3.77 14.80 0.45
CA TRP A 62 -4.43 15.10 -0.81
C TRP A 62 -3.41 15.35 -1.92
N GLY A 63 -3.52 14.63 -3.02
CA GLY A 63 -2.51 14.52 -4.06
C GLY A 63 -2.99 13.68 -5.24
N SER A 64 -2.13 13.49 -6.25
CA SER A 64 -2.46 12.75 -7.48
C SER A 64 -2.99 11.33 -7.22
N PHE A 65 -2.38 10.59 -6.28
CA PHE A 65 -2.89 9.28 -5.86
C PHE A 65 -4.28 9.37 -5.20
N ASN A 66 -4.55 10.42 -4.41
CA ASN A 66 -5.85 10.60 -3.77
C ASN A 66 -6.92 10.96 -4.80
N GLU A 67 -6.64 11.87 -5.73
CA GLU A 67 -7.57 12.24 -6.81
C GLU A 67 -8.03 11.00 -7.60
N LEU A 68 -7.09 10.12 -7.95
CA LEU A 68 -7.41 8.90 -8.68
C LEU A 68 -8.13 7.86 -7.80
N ARG A 69 -7.81 7.77 -6.50
CA ARG A 69 -8.57 6.94 -5.56
C ARG A 69 -10.01 7.41 -5.41
N GLU A 70 -10.27 8.72 -5.37
CA GLU A 70 -11.64 9.24 -5.34
C GLU A 70 -12.42 8.84 -6.60
N LYS A 71 -11.81 8.96 -7.79
CA LYS A 71 -12.43 8.48 -9.04
C LYS A 71 -12.76 6.98 -9.00
N SER A 72 -11.84 6.17 -8.48
CA SER A 72 -12.07 4.73 -8.33
C SER A 72 -13.17 4.43 -7.31
N LEU A 73 -13.22 5.18 -6.19
CA LEU A 73 -14.27 5.10 -5.18
C LEU A 73 -15.64 5.47 -5.75
N ASP A 74 -15.73 6.53 -6.55
CA ASP A 74 -16.98 6.94 -7.20
C ASP A 74 -17.47 5.88 -8.19
N ALA A 75 -16.57 5.29 -8.99
CA ALA A 75 -16.89 4.17 -9.86
C ALA A 75 -17.41 2.96 -9.08
N MET A 76 -16.72 2.58 -7.99
CA MET A 76 -17.19 1.49 -7.11
C MET A 76 -18.54 1.82 -6.47
N LYS A 77 -18.77 3.06 -6.03
CA LYS A 77 -20.05 3.49 -5.47
C LYS A 77 -21.17 3.32 -6.48
N SER A 78 -20.99 3.77 -7.72
CA SER A 78 -21.98 3.60 -8.79
C SER A 78 -22.31 2.13 -9.03
N LEU A 79 -21.30 1.25 -9.07
CA LEU A 79 -21.49 -0.19 -9.27
C LEU A 79 -22.21 -0.85 -8.08
N LEU A 80 -21.86 -0.46 -6.85
CA LEU A 80 -22.49 -0.99 -5.63
C LEU A 80 -23.93 -0.48 -5.48
N ASP A 81 -24.20 0.78 -5.82
CA ASP A 81 -25.55 1.36 -5.85
C ASP A 81 -26.44 0.65 -6.90
N ASP A 82 -25.89 0.27 -8.06
CA ASP A 82 -26.61 -0.54 -9.07
C ASP A 82 -26.82 -1.98 -8.61
N ALA A 83 -25.78 -2.63 -8.08
CA ALA A 83 -25.85 -4.00 -7.60
C ALA A 83 -26.86 -4.15 -6.45
N ALA A 84 -26.93 -3.17 -5.54
CA ALA A 84 -27.89 -3.14 -4.44
C ALA A 84 -29.36 -3.12 -4.90
N LYS A 85 -29.63 -2.62 -6.11
CA LYS A 85 -30.96 -2.57 -6.76
C LYS A 85 -31.23 -3.77 -7.66
N THR A 86 -30.18 -4.48 -8.08
CA THR A 86 -30.26 -5.51 -9.12
C THR A 86 -29.74 -6.87 -8.62
N THR A 87 -29.93 -7.16 -7.33
CA THR A 87 -29.47 -8.40 -6.68
C THR A 87 -30.01 -9.67 -7.35
N THR A 88 -31.12 -9.58 -8.06
CA THR A 88 -31.73 -10.70 -8.83
C THR A 88 -30.96 -11.06 -10.11
N LYS A 89 -30.00 -10.25 -10.57
CA LYS A 89 -29.15 -10.54 -11.75
C LYS A 89 -28.15 -11.69 -11.53
N GLY A 90 -28.08 -12.23 -10.32
CA GLY A 90 -27.28 -13.40 -9.97
C GLY A 90 -26.35 -13.15 -8.79
N ARG A 91 -25.63 -14.21 -8.40
CA ARG A 91 -24.83 -14.24 -7.16
C ARG A 91 -23.83 -13.09 -7.05
N LEU A 92 -23.18 -12.71 -8.14
CA LEU A 92 -22.21 -11.60 -8.13
C LEU A 92 -22.88 -10.30 -7.65
N TYR A 93 -24.01 -9.91 -8.26
CA TYR A 93 -24.74 -8.68 -7.93
C TYR A 93 -25.34 -8.77 -6.53
N GLN A 94 -25.90 -9.93 -6.18
CA GLN A 94 -26.43 -10.19 -4.84
C GLN A 94 -25.37 -9.98 -3.76
N MET A 95 -24.19 -10.61 -3.88
CA MET A 95 -23.17 -10.57 -2.84
C MET A 95 -22.64 -9.15 -2.59
N VAL A 96 -22.27 -8.42 -3.64
CA VAL A 96 -21.73 -7.06 -3.45
C VAL A 96 -22.83 -6.05 -3.10
N GLY A 97 -24.03 -6.20 -3.67
CA GLY A 97 -25.18 -5.33 -3.41
C GLY A 97 -25.77 -5.46 -2.01
N ASP A 98 -25.95 -6.70 -1.52
CA ASP A 98 -26.46 -6.94 -0.16
C ASP A 98 -25.42 -6.58 0.90
N TYR A 99 -24.13 -6.83 0.64
CA TYR A 99 -23.08 -6.43 1.57
C TYR A 99 -23.02 -4.90 1.70
N TYR A 100 -23.07 -4.19 0.57
CA TYR A 100 -23.13 -2.73 0.57
C TYR A 100 -24.39 -2.21 1.28
N THR A 101 -25.56 -2.79 0.99
CA THR A 101 -26.79 -2.40 1.68
C THR A 101 -26.69 -2.59 3.19
N SER A 102 -26.19 -3.74 3.65
CA SER A 102 -26.04 -4.01 5.08
C SER A 102 -25.08 -3.03 5.79
N GLY A 103 -23.97 -2.65 5.14
CA GLY A 103 -23.01 -1.69 5.71
C GLY A 103 -23.52 -0.23 5.71
N MET A 104 -24.40 0.09 4.76
CA MET A 104 -25.04 1.40 4.66
C MET A 104 -26.22 1.57 5.62
N ASP A 105 -26.85 0.49 6.10
CA ASP A 105 -27.96 0.51 7.04
C ASP A 105 -27.53 0.89 8.47
N SER A 106 -27.39 2.19 8.70
CA SER A 106 -27.02 2.73 10.01
C SER A 106 -28.07 2.46 11.08
N VAL A 107 -29.35 2.33 10.73
CA VAL A 107 -30.43 2.14 11.70
C VAL A 107 -30.33 0.74 12.32
N THR A 108 -30.20 -0.30 11.50
CA THR A 108 -30.03 -1.67 11.99
C THR A 108 -28.74 -1.83 12.79
N ILE A 109 -27.63 -1.22 12.32
CA ILE A 109 -26.34 -1.28 13.04
C ILE A 109 -26.44 -0.58 14.41
N GLU A 110 -27.09 0.58 14.49
CA GLU A 110 -27.27 1.31 15.75
C GLU A 110 -28.11 0.52 16.75
N ASN A 111 -29.25 -0.01 16.31
CA ASN A 111 -30.14 -0.82 17.15
C ASN A 111 -29.47 -2.08 17.71
N ARG A 112 -28.48 -2.62 17.00
CA ARG A 112 -27.73 -3.81 17.44
C ARG A 112 -26.58 -3.48 18.39
N GLY A 113 -26.17 -2.22 18.54
CA GLY A 113 -25.12 -1.83 19.49
C GLY A 113 -23.85 -2.68 19.36
N PHE A 114 -23.51 -3.37 20.45
CA PHE A 114 -22.43 -4.37 20.51
C PHE A 114 -22.94 -5.82 20.67
N GLU A 115 -24.26 -6.07 20.54
CA GLU A 115 -24.83 -7.43 20.54
C GLU A 115 -24.07 -8.40 19.62
N PRO A 116 -23.59 -8.02 18.41
CA PRO A 116 -22.91 -8.95 17.52
C PRO A 116 -21.63 -9.58 18.09
N ILE A 117 -20.97 -8.95 19.07
CA ILE A 117 -19.72 -9.46 19.67
C ILE A 117 -19.90 -10.11 21.04
N LYS A 118 -21.09 -10.01 21.66
CA LYS A 118 -21.34 -10.64 22.97
C LYS A 118 -21.02 -12.14 23.01
N PRO A 119 -21.33 -12.95 21.99
CA PRO A 119 -20.95 -14.36 22.00
C PRO A 119 -19.43 -14.58 22.06
N GLU A 120 -18.65 -13.73 21.38
CA GLU A 120 -17.18 -13.81 21.39
C GLU A 120 -16.61 -13.39 22.76
N LEU A 121 -17.15 -12.33 23.36
CA LEU A 121 -16.76 -11.90 24.71
C LEU A 121 -17.09 -12.98 25.76
N ALA A 122 -18.29 -13.57 25.70
CA ALA A 122 -18.70 -14.63 26.62
C ALA A 122 -17.86 -15.92 26.50
N ARG A 123 -17.23 -16.17 25.35
CA ARG A 123 -16.23 -17.24 25.19
C ARG A 123 -14.94 -16.90 25.92
N VAL A 124 -14.43 -15.68 25.73
CA VAL A 124 -13.21 -15.21 26.40
C VAL A 124 -13.37 -15.18 27.91
N ASP A 125 -14.55 -14.85 28.42
CA ASP A 125 -14.81 -14.83 29.87
C ASP A 125 -14.63 -16.20 30.53
N LYS A 126 -14.79 -17.29 29.77
CA LYS A 126 -14.59 -18.68 30.22
C LYS A 126 -13.13 -19.14 30.19
N VAL A 127 -12.20 -18.33 29.66
CA VAL A 127 -10.77 -18.64 29.61
C VAL A 127 -10.17 -18.53 31.01
N ASN A 128 -9.97 -19.66 31.67
CA ASN A 128 -9.56 -19.71 33.09
C ASN A 128 -8.15 -20.24 33.34
N ASN A 129 -7.41 -20.63 32.29
CA ASN A 129 -6.02 -21.06 32.39
C ASN A 129 -5.27 -20.88 31.06
N LYS A 130 -3.97 -21.13 31.06
CA LYS A 130 -3.09 -20.95 29.89
C LYS A 130 -3.46 -21.83 28.70
N GLN A 131 -3.86 -23.07 28.94
CA GLN A 131 -4.29 -23.97 27.86
C GLN A 131 -5.57 -23.44 27.21
N ALA A 132 -6.56 -23.04 28.01
CA ALA A 132 -7.79 -22.43 27.51
C ALA A 132 -7.51 -21.12 26.74
N PHE A 133 -6.50 -20.35 27.16
CA PHE A 133 -6.05 -19.16 26.45
C PHE A 133 -5.50 -19.51 25.06
N PHE A 134 -4.60 -20.50 24.95
CA PHE A 134 -4.09 -20.92 23.64
C PHE A 134 -5.18 -21.56 22.75
N ASP A 135 -6.15 -22.25 23.34
CA ASP A 135 -7.28 -22.81 22.62
C ASP A 135 -8.19 -21.72 22.04
N GLU A 136 -8.52 -20.70 22.83
CA GLU A 136 -9.31 -19.57 22.37
C GLU A 136 -8.54 -18.70 21.39
N LEU A 137 -7.22 -18.51 21.58
CA LEU A 137 -6.33 -17.85 20.61
C LEU A 137 -6.41 -18.55 19.24
N ALA A 138 -6.36 -19.88 19.22
CA ALA A 138 -6.46 -20.65 18.00
C ALA A 138 -7.84 -20.54 17.36
N TYR A 139 -8.91 -20.63 18.16
CA TYR A 139 -10.27 -20.42 17.68
C TYR A 139 -10.43 -19.05 17.01
N GLN A 140 -10.08 -17.97 17.72
CA GLN A 140 -10.18 -16.60 17.25
C GLN A 140 -9.40 -16.40 15.94
N ARG A 141 -8.20 -16.98 15.83
CA ARG A 141 -7.40 -16.95 14.60
C ARG A 141 -8.13 -17.58 13.41
N THR A 142 -8.78 -18.74 13.59
CA THR A 142 -9.59 -19.36 12.53
C THR A 142 -10.84 -18.56 12.16
N GLN A 143 -11.31 -17.70 13.06
CA GLN A 143 -12.36 -16.71 12.80
C GLN A 143 -11.81 -15.37 12.32
N SER A 144 -10.55 -15.34 11.83
CA SER A 144 -9.82 -14.17 11.33
C SER A 144 -9.55 -13.06 12.34
N ASN A 145 -9.58 -13.39 13.62
CA ASN A 145 -9.18 -12.50 14.71
C ASN A 145 -7.82 -12.96 15.25
N GLY A 146 -6.75 -12.64 14.51
CA GLY A 146 -5.38 -12.96 14.93
C GLY A 146 -4.86 -11.98 15.98
N MET A 147 -4.26 -12.49 17.05
CA MET A 147 -3.67 -11.69 18.14
C MET A 147 -2.30 -12.24 18.57
N LEU A 148 -1.55 -11.46 19.38
CA LEU A 148 -0.14 -11.67 19.79
C LEU A 148 0.91 -11.63 18.67
N PHE A 149 0.64 -12.28 17.54
CA PHE A 149 1.59 -12.44 16.44
C PHE A 149 0.87 -12.68 15.11
N GLY A 150 1.55 -12.35 14.01
CA GLY A 150 1.09 -12.67 12.67
C GLY A 150 1.32 -14.13 12.35
N PHE A 151 0.34 -14.75 11.68
CA PHE A 151 0.42 -16.11 11.15
C PHE A 151 -0.22 -16.13 9.78
N PHE A 152 0.49 -16.67 8.80
CA PHE A 152 0.01 -16.77 7.43
C PHE A 152 0.70 -17.91 6.69
N VAL A 153 0.09 -18.35 5.60
CA VAL A 153 0.67 -19.30 4.64
C VAL A 153 1.09 -18.53 3.40
N ALA A 154 2.37 -18.60 3.09
CA ALA A 154 2.97 -17.96 1.91
C ALA A 154 4.12 -18.81 1.37
N GLN A 155 4.64 -18.45 0.19
CA GLN A 155 5.76 -19.14 -0.44
C GLN A 155 7.01 -19.15 0.46
N ASP A 156 7.69 -20.29 0.53
CA ASP A 156 9.03 -20.38 1.13
C ASP A 156 10.00 -19.59 0.26
N ARG A 157 10.60 -18.53 0.80
CA ARG A 157 11.54 -17.67 0.06
C ARG A 157 12.77 -18.42 -0.47
N LYS A 158 13.16 -19.57 0.11
CA LYS A 158 14.23 -20.44 -0.43
C LYS A 158 13.72 -21.66 -1.18
N ASN A 159 12.40 -21.87 -1.24
CA ASN A 159 11.76 -22.88 -2.07
C ASN A 159 10.41 -22.35 -2.58
N VAL A 160 10.49 -21.44 -3.55
CA VAL A 160 9.34 -20.65 -4.02
C VAL A 160 8.24 -21.47 -4.71
N SER A 161 8.46 -22.77 -4.91
CA SER A 161 7.45 -23.70 -5.42
C SER A 161 6.49 -24.23 -4.35
N LYS A 162 6.77 -23.96 -3.07
CA LYS A 162 5.99 -24.49 -1.93
C LYS A 162 5.47 -23.38 -1.04
N TYR A 163 4.23 -23.56 -0.60
CA TYR A 163 3.67 -22.82 0.52
C TYR A 163 4.11 -23.43 1.86
N MET A 164 4.30 -22.61 2.87
CA MET A 164 4.55 -23.04 4.24
C MET A 164 3.97 -22.07 5.27
N PRO A 165 3.72 -22.50 6.52
CA PRO A 165 3.30 -21.60 7.59
C PRO A 165 4.44 -20.66 7.99
N GLN A 166 4.10 -19.40 8.19
CA GLN A 166 5.04 -18.34 8.55
C GLN A 166 4.50 -17.53 9.72
N PHE A 167 5.41 -17.09 10.58
CA PHE A 167 5.14 -16.37 11.82
C PHE A 167 5.88 -15.04 11.82
N SER A 168 5.18 -13.95 12.10
CA SER A 168 5.76 -12.60 12.20
C SER A 168 5.49 -11.98 13.56
N GLN A 169 6.35 -11.04 13.96
CA GLN A 169 6.13 -10.27 15.17
C GLN A 169 4.82 -9.46 15.08
N GLY A 170 4.18 -9.19 16.22
CA GLY A 170 2.92 -8.45 16.23
C GLY A 170 2.42 -8.17 17.64
N GLY A 171 1.10 -8.09 17.77
CA GLY A 171 0.40 -8.01 19.06
C GLY A 171 0.28 -6.62 19.67
N THR A 172 0.79 -5.58 18.99
CA THR A 172 0.68 -4.17 19.38
C THR A 172 -0.39 -3.43 18.57
N THR A 173 -1.02 -2.41 19.16
CA THR A 173 -2.05 -1.58 18.51
C THR A 173 -1.49 -0.31 17.84
N LEU A 174 -0.47 0.34 18.41
CA LEU A 174 0.11 1.56 17.84
C LEU A 174 0.89 1.25 16.54
N PRO A 175 1.01 2.22 15.61
CA PRO A 175 1.55 1.96 14.26
C PRO A 175 3.00 1.47 14.19
N ASP A 176 3.77 1.70 15.25
CA ASP A 176 5.17 1.29 15.36
C ASP A 176 5.56 1.05 16.82
N ARG A 177 6.54 0.17 17.05
CA ARG A 177 7.07 -0.13 18.38
C ARG A 177 7.59 1.13 19.08
N ASP A 178 8.15 2.08 18.34
CA ASP A 178 8.77 3.27 18.90
C ASP A 178 7.76 4.20 19.60
N TYR A 179 6.46 4.12 19.26
CA TYR A 179 5.41 4.84 20.00
C TYR A 179 5.23 4.33 21.44
N TYR A 180 5.66 3.10 21.74
CA TYR A 180 5.69 2.57 23.10
C TYR A 180 7.01 2.89 23.81
N LEU A 181 8.11 2.97 23.06
CA LEU A 181 9.47 2.97 23.61
C LEU A 181 10.08 4.36 23.78
N LYS A 182 9.70 5.33 22.94
CA LYS A 182 10.26 6.68 23.00
C LYS A 182 9.52 7.55 24.01
N ASN A 183 10.25 8.44 24.66
CA ASN A 183 9.72 9.39 25.66
C ASN A 183 9.62 10.82 25.13
N ASP A 184 9.66 11.02 23.82
CA ASP A 184 9.36 12.31 23.22
C ASP A 184 7.89 12.71 23.46
N ALA A 185 7.62 14.02 23.44
CA ALA A 185 6.30 14.57 23.75
C ALA A 185 5.17 13.99 22.86
N ARG A 186 5.47 13.67 21.59
CA ARG A 186 4.48 13.11 20.66
C ARG A 186 4.14 11.67 21.05
N SER A 187 5.15 10.84 21.31
CA SER A 187 4.98 9.45 21.75
C SER A 187 4.22 9.36 23.08
N VAL A 188 4.53 10.21 24.05
CA VAL A 188 3.79 10.29 25.33
C VAL A 188 2.31 10.63 25.09
N LYS A 189 2.03 11.71 24.36
CA LYS A 189 0.66 12.15 24.03
C LYS A 189 -0.14 11.04 23.33
N ILE A 190 0.49 10.27 22.44
CA ILE A 190 -0.17 9.17 21.74
C ILE A 190 -0.47 8.00 22.67
N ARG A 191 0.43 7.66 23.61
CA ARG A 191 0.16 6.64 24.63
C ARG A 191 -0.99 7.05 25.56
N ASP A 192 -1.03 8.31 25.97
CA ASP A 192 -2.12 8.83 26.80
C ASP A 192 -3.47 8.76 26.07
N ALA A 193 -3.50 9.17 24.80
CA ALA A 193 -4.69 9.05 23.96
C ALA A 193 -5.08 7.58 23.72
N TYR A 194 -4.11 6.68 23.64
CA TYR A 194 -4.38 5.25 23.49
C TYR A 194 -5.01 4.67 24.76
N ARG A 195 -4.49 5.02 25.94
CA ARG A 195 -5.07 4.63 27.24
C ARG A 195 -6.50 5.16 27.41
N ASP A 196 -6.74 6.41 27.03
CA ASP A 196 -8.10 7.00 27.02
C ASP A 196 -9.03 6.24 26.09
N ASN A 197 -8.56 5.89 24.89
CA ASN A 197 -9.33 5.11 23.94
C ASN A 197 -9.70 3.72 24.47
N LEU A 198 -8.73 3.01 25.05
CA LEU A 198 -8.97 1.72 25.70
C LEU A 198 -10.07 1.84 26.76
N THR A 199 -9.94 2.80 27.67
CA THR A 199 -10.90 3.04 28.76
C THR A 199 -12.30 3.27 28.21
N LYS A 200 -12.46 4.21 27.27
CA LYS A 200 -13.77 4.53 26.68
C LYS A 200 -14.38 3.36 25.93
N MET A 201 -13.57 2.58 25.22
CA MET A 201 -14.05 1.39 24.51
C MET A 201 -14.59 0.33 25.47
N PHE A 202 -13.91 0.06 26.58
CA PHE A 202 -14.42 -0.87 27.60
C PHE A 202 -15.69 -0.35 28.27
N THR A 203 -15.80 0.95 28.54
CA THR A 203 -17.04 1.54 29.06
C THR A 203 -18.21 1.37 28.09
N LEU A 204 -17.98 1.43 26.77
CA LEU A 204 -19.04 1.21 25.76
C LEU A 204 -19.62 -0.22 25.78
N ILE A 205 -18.91 -1.20 26.35
CA ILE A 205 -19.43 -2.57 26.53
C ILE A 205 -19.92 -2.83 27.97
N GLY A 206 -20.08 -1.77 28.77
CA GLY A 206 -20.67 -1.83 30.11
C GLY A 206 -19.68 -2.01 31.28
N GLU A 207 -18.37 -1.85 31.05
CA GLU A 207 -17.39 -1.87 32.15
C GLU A 207 -17.43 -0.57 32.96
N GLU A 208 -17.38 -0.68 34.29
CA GLU A 208 -17.27 0.46 35.18
C GLU A 208 -16.00 1.27 34.90
N ALA A 209 -16.06 2.59 35.02
CA ALA A 209 -14.97 3.48 34.58
C ALA A 209 -13.62 3.16 35.25
N ALA A 210 -13.63 2.82 36.54
CA ALA A 210 -12.41 2.45 37.27
C ALA A 210 -11.82 1.12 36.76
N GLN A 211 -12.67 0.13 36.48
CA GLN A 211 -12.26 -1.17 35.94
C GLN A 211 -11.75 -1.04 34.50
N ALA A 212 -12.45 -0.27 33.66
CA ALA A 212 -12.03 0.03 32.30
C ALA A 212 -10.64 0.71 32.26
N ALA A 213 -10.35 1.61 33.20
CA ALA A 213 -9.05 2.26 33.31
C ALA A 213 -7.93 1.28 33.72
N GLN A 214 -8.20 0.36 34.64
CA GLN A 214 -7.25 -0.70 35.00
C GLN A 214 -6.99 -1.66 33.82
N GLN A 215 -8.04 -2.05 33.10
CA GLN A 215 -7.92 -2.86 31.89
C GLN A 215 -7.08 -2.15 30.81
N ALA A 216 -7.25 -0.83 30.66
CA ALA A 216 -6.42 -0.03 29.76
C ALA A 216 -4.93 -0.07 30.13
N ASP A 217 -4.60 0.03 31.42
CA ASP A 217 -3.22 -0.07 31.90
C ASP A 217 -2.61 -1.46 31.66
N VAL A 218 -3.38 -2.52 31.90
CA VAL A 218 -2.97 -3.90 31.61
C VAL A 218 -2.57 -4.05 30.14
N ILE A 219 -3.41 -3.56 29.22
CA ILE A 219 -3.15 -3.67 27.78
C ILE A 219 -1.95 -2.83 27.37
N LEU A 220 -1.85 -1.58 27.83
CA LEU A 220 -0.73 -0.72 27.49
C LEU A 220 0.60 -1.32 27.95
N ASN A 221 0.64 -1.88 29.16
CA ASN A 221 1.83 -2.55 29.71
C ASN A 221 2.19 -3.81 28.92
N PHE A 222 1.19 -4.65 28.61
CA PHE A 222 1.40 -5.88 27.85
C PHE A 222 1.89 -5.59 26.43
N GLU A 223 1.25 -4.66 25.72
CA GLU A 223 1.69 -4.24 24.38
C GLU A 223 3.07 -3.56 24.41
N THR A 224 3.40 -2.81 25.46
CA THR A 224 4.75 -2.23 25.64
C THR A 224 5.82 -3.33 25.79
N ALA A 225 5.51 -4.41 26.52
CA ALA A 225 6.43 -5.54 26.65
C ALA A 225 6.64 -6.26 25.29
N LEU A 226 5.59 -6.41 24.48
CA LEU A 226 5.71 -6.91 23.11
C LEU A 226 6.55 -5.98 22.23
N ALA A 227 6.31 -4.67 22.29
CA ALA A 227 7.06 -3.67 21.53
C ALA A 227 8.58 -3.72 21.84
N LYS A 228 8.97 -3.96 23.10
CA LYS A 228 10.37 -4.15 23.49
C LYS A 228 11.02 -5.36 22.80
N ALA A 229 10.26 -6.42 22.56
CA ALA A 229 10.75 -7.65 21.92
C ALA A 229 10.75 -7.60 20.38
N GLN A 230 10.06 -6.63 19.77
CA GLN A 230 9.98 -6.46 18.32
C GLN A 230 11.30 -5.96 17.72
N LEU A 231 11.63 -6.42 16.51
CA LEU A 231 12.67 -5.82 15.67
C LEU A 231 12.21 -4.44 15.19
N ALA A 232 13.14 -3.51 14.99
CA ALA A 232 12.86 -2.23 14.34
C ALA A 232 12.58 -2.43 12.84
N ARG A 233 11.83 -1.51 12.21
CA ARG A 233 11.45 -1.60 10.78
C ARG A 233 12.65 -1.74 9.83
N VAL A 234 13.76 -1.05 10.11
CA VAL A 234 15.00 -1.18 9.33
C VAL A 234 15.51 -2.62 9.34
N GLU A 235 15.45 -3.31 10.48
CA GLU A 235 15.91 -4.69 10.60
C GLU A 235 14.97 -5.67 9.88
N LEU A 236 13.67 -5.36 9.81
CA LEU A 236 12.68 -6.16 9.09
C LEU A 236 12.87 -6.15 7.57
N ARG A 237 13.66 -5.20 7.03
CA ARG A 237 14.01 -5.15 5.61
C ARG A 237 15.03 -6.22 5.20
N ASP A 238 15.79 -6.80 6.12
CA ASP A 238 16.78 -7.81 5.75
C ASP A 238 16.08 -9.18 5.50
N PRO A 239 16.06 -9.69 4.25
CA PRO A 239 15.38 -10.95 3.94
C PRO A 239 16.08 -12.16 4.55
N TYR A 240 17.41 -12.12 4.78
CA TYR A 240 18.14 -13.21 5.45
C TYR A 240 17.91 -13.20 6.95
N LYS A 241 17.95 -12.02 7.58
CA LYS A 241 17.67 -11.87 9.03
C LYS A 241 16.27 -12.35 9.39
N THR A 242 15.31 -12.11 8.51
CA THR A 242 13.91 -12.52 8.70
C THR A 242 13.62 -13.95 8.21
N TYR A 243 14.59 -14.67 7.66
CA TYR A 243 14.42 -16.05 7.18
C TYR A 243 14.99 -17.03 8.22
N ASN A 244 14.17 -17.45 9.17
CA ASN A 244 14.56 -18.46 10.16
C ASN A 244 13.63 -19.68 10.02
N LYS A 245 14.04 -20.64 9.19
CA LYS A 245 13.32 -21.91 9.03
C LYS A 245 13.66 -22.83 10.20
N LEU A 246 12.65 -23.21 10.97
CA LEU A 246 12.78 -24.10 12.12
C LEU A 246 11.94 -25.34 11.91
N THR A 247 12.38 -26.48 12.44
CA THR A 247 11.47 -27.60 12.67
C THR A 247 10.47 -27.21 13.76
N VAL A 248 9.26 -27.76 13.71
CA VAL A 248 8.25 -27.54 14.77
C VAL A 248 8.79 -27.97 16.14
N ALA A 249 9.58 -29.05 16.19
CA ALA A 249 10.25 -29.48 17.41
C ALA A 249 11.25 -28.45 17.95
N SER A 250 12.09 -27.86 17.08
CA SER A 250 13.02 -26.79 17.49
C SER A 250 12.28 -25.52 17.91
N PHE A 251 11.15 -25.21 17.28
CA PHE A 251 10.34 -24.07 17.68
C PHE A 251 9.70 -24.30 19.07
N ASN A 252 9.17 -25.49 19.35
CA ASN A 252 8.71 -25.86 20.70
C ASN A 252 9.83 -25.74 21.74
N LYS A 253 11.04 -26.18 21.42
CA LYS A 253 12.19 -26.05 22.33
C LYS A 253 12.56 -24.59 22.61
N LEU A 254 12.36 -23.70 21.62
CA LEU A 254 12.60 -22.27 21.75
C LEU A 254 11.53 -21.57 22.61
N THR A 255 10.30 -22.06 22.60
CA THR A 255 9.14 -21.50 23.30
C THR A 255 8.39 -22.61 24.05
N PRO A 256 8.94 -23.11 25.17
CA PRO A 256 8.41 -24.30 25.84
C PRO A 256 6.99 -24.13 26.41
N GLY A 257 6.51 -22.89 26.59
CA GLY A 257 5.14 -22.60 27.01
C GLY A 257 4.08 -22.75 25.92
N ILE A 258 4.49 -22.96 24.65
CA ILE A 258 3.57 -23.08 23.50
C ILE A 258 3.80 -24.42 22.79
N ASN A 259 2.75 -25.25 22.72
CA ASN A 259 2.77 -26.46 21.92
C ASN A 259 2.42 -26.16 20.45
N TRP A 260 3.41 -25.84 19.62
CA TRP A 260 3.17 -25.47 18.23
C TRP A 260 2.61 -26.60 17.36
N ALA A 261 2.89 -27.86 17.68
CA ALA A 261 2.32 -28.99 16.94
C ALA A 261 0.79 -29.03 17.09
N ASP A 262 0.31 -28.81 18.32
CA ASP A 262 -1.11 -28.66 18.62
C ASP A 262 -1.68 -27.37 18.02
N GLN A 263 -1.01 -26.23 18.22
CA GLN A 263 -1.48 -24.94 17.72
C GLN A 263 -1.59 -24.90 16.18
N LEU A 264 -0.60 -25.42 15.45
CA LEU A 264 -0.66 -25.53 13.99
C LEU A 264 -1.84 -26.40 13.54
N THR A 265 -2.11 -27.50 14.25
CA THR A 265 -3.28 -28.36 13.99
C THR A 265 -4.58 -27.58 14.18
N LYS A 266 -4.69 -26.82 15.27
CA LYS A 266 -5.87 -25.96 15.57
C LYS A 266 -6.00 -24.78 14.61
N PHE A 267 -4.89 -24.26 14.09
CA PHE A 267 -4.89 -23.25 13.03
C PHE A 267 -5.30 -23.84 11.67
N GLY A 268 -5.38 -25.16 11.53
CA GLY A 268 -5.68 -25.85 10.26
C GLY A 268 -4.45 -26.15 9.41
N ALA A 269 -3.25 -25.77 9.86
CA ALA A 269 -1.97 -26.08 9.23
C ALA A 269 -1.46 -27.47 9.67
N LYS A 270 -2.24 -28.51 9.39
CA LYS A 270 -1.95 -29.90 9.81
C LYS A 270 -0.72 -30.47 9.09
N GLY A 271 -0.01 -31.37 9.77
CA GLY A 271 1.07 -32.18 9.18
C GLY A 271 2.33 -31.41 8.80
N GLN A 272 2.53 -30.20 9.34
CA GLN A 272 3.71 -29.39 9.06
C GLN A 272 4.85 -29.80 10.01
N ASP A 273 6.02 -30.08 9.44
CA ASP A 273 7.24 -30.42 10.20
C ASP A 273 8.16 -29.20 10.40
N THR A 274 7.96 -28.16 9.60
CA THR A 274 8.78 -26.95 9.56
C THR A 274 7.92 -25.70 9.41
N VAL A 275 8.43 -24.59 9.93
CA VAL A 275 7.81 -23.26 9.90
C VAL A 275 8.87 -22.20 9.63
N LEU A 276 8.44 -21.05 9.11
CA LEU A 276 9.31 -19.88 8.97
C LEU A 276 8.98 -18.87 10.07
N VAL A 277 9.99 -18.48 10.85
CA VAL A 277 9.84 -17.54 11.96
C VAL A 277 10.61 -16.25 11.65
N GLN A 278 9.91 -15.12 11.56
CA GLN A 278 10.53 -13.83 11.22
C GLN A 278 11.55 -13.38 12.26
N SER A 279 11.21 -13.52 13.56
CA SER A 279 12.07 -13.11 14.68
C SER A 279 12.00 -14.15 15.79
N PRO A 280 12.89 -15.16 15.82
CA PRO A 280 12.95 -16.14 16.90
C PRO A 280 13.09 -15.51 18.30
N ALA A 281 13.81 -14.39 18.40
CA ALA A 281 13.96 -13.66 19.66
C ALA A 281 12.63 -13.09 20.16
N PHE A 282 11.80 -12.52 19.28
CA PHE A 282 10.47 -12.04 19.64
C PHE A 282 9.61 -13.17 20.23
N PHE A 283 9.58 -14.34 19.57
CA PHE A 283 8.76 -15.46 20.04
C PHE A 283 9.22 -16.04 21.38
N ARG A 284 10.52 -16.04 21.67
CA ARG A 284 11.05 -16.40 23.00
C ARG A 284 10.57 -15.45 24.09
N SER A 285 10.61 -14.14 23.82
CA SER A 285 10.11 -13.12 24.75
C SER A 285 8.59 -13.21 24.91
N LEU A 286 7.86 -13.47 23.82
CA LEU A 286 6.42 -13.68 23.85
C LEU A 286 6.05 -14.88 24.73
N ASP A 287 6.74 -16.01 24.57
CA ASP A 287 6.54 -17.21 25.39
C ASP A 287 6.70 -16.91 26.88
N SER A 288 7.79 -16.24 27.25
CA SER A 288 8.06 -15.82 28.64
C SER A 288 7.01 -14.83 29.16
N LEU A 289 6.61 -13.86 28.32
CA LEU A 289 5.61 -12.85 28.68
C LEU A 289 4.25 -13.50 28.93
N VAL A 290 3.80 -14.38 28.03
CA VAL A 290 2.51 -15.08 28.18
C VAL A 290 2.55 -15.98 29.41
N ALA A 291 3.65 -16.67 29.69
CA ALA A 291 3.80 -17.49 30.89
C ALA A 291 3.66 -16.66 32.18
N ALA A 292 4.30 -15.49 32.25
CA ALA A 292 4.35 -14.63 33.43
C ALA A 292 3.08 -13.79 33.66
N THR A 293 2.29 -13.50 32.62
CA THR A 293 1.11 -12.62 32.72
C THR A 293 -0.07 -13.32 33.41
N PRO A 294 -0.79 -12.74 34.39
CA PRO A 294 -2.01 -13.36 34.94
C PRO A 294 -3.06 -13.72 33.89
N ILE A 295 -3.91 -14.73 34.15
CA ILE A 295 -4.89 -15.17 33.15
C ILE A 295 -5.99 -14.13 32.92
N GLU A 296 -6.31 -13.35 33.95
CA GLU A 296 -7.21 -12.19 33.93
C GLU A 296 -6.71 -11.11 32.96
N ASP A 297 -5.40 -10.84 32.99
CA ASP A 297 -4.78 -9.85 32.12
C ASP A 297 -4.74 -10.33 30.67
N LEU A 298 -4.49 -11.63 30.46
CA LEU A 298 -4.59 -12.25 29.14
C LEU A 298 -6.02 -12.23 28.59
N ARG A 299 -7.04 -12.44 29.43
CA ARG A 299 -8.45 -12.25 29.05
C ARG A 299 -8.75 -10.81 28.68
N THR A 300 -8.24 -9.85 29.45
CA THR A 300 -8.37 -8.41 29.15
C THR A 300 -7.78 -8.08 27.78
N TYR A 301 -6.58 -8.60 27.46
CA TYR A 301 -5.98 -8.46 26.14
C TYR A 301 -6.81 -9.09 25.01
N MET A 302 -7.39 -10.27 25.23
CA MET A 302 -8.30 -10.91 24.25
C MET A 302 -9.56 -10.08 24.00
N ARG A 303 -10.22 -9.60 25.06
CA ARG A 303 -11.40 -8.73 24.98
C ARG A 303 -11.09 -7.48 24.18
N TRP A 304 -9.94 -6.87 24.41
CA TRP A 304 -9.49 -5.72 23.62
C TRP A 304 -9.33 -6.03 22.14
N ASN A 305 -8.71 -7.15 21.77
CA ASN A 305 -8.52 -7.47 20.35
C ASN A 305 -9.84 -7.77 19.63
N ILE A 306 -10.81 -8.41 20.29
CA ILE A 306 -12.18 -8.56 19.78
C ILE A 306 -12.82 -7.19 19.57
N LEU A 307 -12.80 -6.34 20.59
CA LEU A 307 -13.43 -5.03 20.57
C LEU A 307 -12.82 -4.10 19.50
N LYS A 308 -11.49 -4.00 19.45
CA LYS A 308 -10.73 -3.25 18.44
C LYS A 308 -11.07 -3.72 17.03
N GLY A 309 -11.10 -5.03 16.80
CA GLY A 309 -11.38 -5.61 15.49
C GLY A 309 -12.83 -5.39 15.02
N ALA A 310 -13.77 -5.35 15.96
CA ALA A 310 -15.19 -5.18 15.65
C ALA A 310 -15.64 -3.73 15.59
N ALA A 311 -15.00 -2.81 16.31
CA ALA A 311 -15.44 -1.42 16.47
C ALA A 311 -15.82 -0.68 15.18
N PRO A 312 -15.13 -0.86 14.03
CA PRO A 312 -15.53 -0.22 12.77
C PRO A 312 -16.89 -0.67 12.21
N TYR A 313 -17.46 -1.75 12.75
CA TYR A 313 -18.65 -2.45 12.24
C TYR A 313 -19.82 -2.51 13.24
N LEU A 314 -19.67 -1.87 14.41
CA LEU A 314 -20.69 -1.77 15.45
C LEU A 314 -21.43 -0.42 15.38
N SER A 315 -22.21 -0.09 16.41
CA SER A 315 -22.92 1.19 16.52
C SER A 315 -22.00 2.41 16.45
N ASP A 316 -22.60 3.58 16.19
CA ASP A 316 -21.88 4.82 15.92
C ASP A 316 -20.94 5.24 17.06
N ALA A 317 -21.26 4.88 18.31
CA ALA A 317 -20.42 5.17 19.48
C ALA A 317 -19.01 4.54 19.36
N PHE A 318 -18.91 3.28 18.94
CA PHE A 318 -17.64 2.58 18.74
C PHE A 318 -16.86 3.15 17.56
N VAL A 319 -17.57 3.46 16.47
CA VAL A 319 -16.99 4.03 15.26
C VAL A 319 -16.43 5.43 15.53
N LYS A 320 -17.15 6.27 16.29
CA LYS A 320 -16.73 7.61 16.71
C LYS A 320 -15.56 7.57 17.68
N GLN A 321 -15.57 6.66 18.65
CA GLN A 321 -14.47 6.51 19.60
C GLN A 321 -13.19 6.04 18.90
N SER A 322 -13.28 5.07 17.98
CA SER A 322 -12.15 4.64 17.14
C SER A 322 -11.58 5.79 16.33
N PHE A 323 -12.47 6.62 15.74
CA PHE A 323 -12.06 7.79 14.97
C PHE A 323 -11.41 8.88 15.85
N ALA A 324 -11.93 9.12 17.05
CA ALA A 324 -11.35 10.09 17.99
C ALA A 324 -9.90 9.76 18.33
N PHE A 325 -9.58 8.47 18.52
CA PHE A 325 -8.20 8.03 18.70
C PHE A 325 -7.36 8.16 17.41
N SER A 326 -7.89 7.70 16.27
CA SER A 326 -7.21 7.82 14.97
C SER A 326 -6.85 9.27 14.63
N LYS A 327 -7.68 10.24 15.01
CA LYS A 327 -7.44 11.67 14.83
C LYS A 327 -6.19 12.16 15.56
N VAL A 328 -5.85 11.58 16.72
CA VAL A 328 -4.61 11.93 17.44
C VAL A 328 -3.37 11.44 16.68
N LEU A 329 -3.46 10.28 16.04
CA LEU A 329 -2.36 9.72 15.24
C LEU A 329 -2.14 10.47 13.93
N THR A 330 -3.24 10.82 13.25
CA THR A 330 -3.25 11.22 11.84
C THR A 330 -3.56 12.69 11.59
N GLY A 331 -4.19 13.38 12.56
CA GLY A 331 -4.65 14.76 12.41
C GLY A 331 -5.96 14.89 11.62
N GLN A 332 -6.55 13.79 11.14
CA GLN A 332 -7.78 13.79 10.34
C GLN A 332 -8.92 14.52 11.06
N LYS A 333 -9.58 15.47 10.39
CA LYS A 333 -10.55 16.37 11.04
C LYS A 333 -11.93 15.75 11.17
N GLU A 334 -12.39 15.10 10.10
CA GLU A 334 -13.70 14.46 9.96
C GLU A 334 -13.57 13.00 9.55
N GLN A 335 -14.55 12.18 9.92
CA GLN A 335 -14.53 10.78 9.54
C GLN A 335 -14.80 10.64 8.04
N THR A 336 -14.05 9.74 7.39
CA THR A 336 -14.31 9.38 5.99
C THR A 336 -15.76 8.88 5.83
N PRO A 337 -16.50 9.37 4.80
CA PRO A 337 -17.91 9.02 4.61
C PRO A 337 -18.16 7.51 4.64
N ARG A 338 -19.30 7.10 5.21
CA ARG A 338 -19.66 5.69 5.39
C ARG A 338 -19.59 4.92 4.08
N TRP A 339 -20.14 5.45 2.99
CA TRP A 339 -20.12 4.78 1.68
C TRP A 339 -18.69 4.47 1.22
N GLN A 340 -17.72 5.38 1.39
CA GLN A 340 -16.32 5.14 1.03
C GLN A 340 -15.70 4.02 1.87
N ARG A 341 -15.97 4.04 3.18
CA ARG A 341 -15.49 2.99 4.11
C ARG A 341 -16.05 1.61 3.74
N ILE A 342 -17.35 1.54 3.40
CA ILE A 342 -18.00 0.28 3.00
C ILE A 342 -17.53 -0.17 1.61
N SER A 343 -17.40 0.72 0.63
CA SER A 343 -16.86 0.37 -0.69
C SER A 343 -15.45 -0.21 -0.58
N GLY A 344 -14.56 0.42 0.19
CA GLY A 344 -13.21 -0.09 0.43
C GLY A 344 -13.20 -1.42 1.20
N LEU A 345 -14.11 -1.61 2.15
CA LEU A 345 -14.26 -2.91 2.85
C LEU A 345 -14.66 -4.03 1.88
N ILE A 346 -15.60 -3.77 0.97
CA ILE A 346 -16.06 -4.74 -0.02
C ILE A 346 -14.94 -5.06 -1.00
N ASP A 347 -14.20 -4.07 -1.49
CA ASP A 347 -13.01 -4.31 -2.33
C ASP A 347 -11.96 -5.16 -1.62
N ASN A 348 -11.69 -4.90 -0.33
CA ASN A 348 -10.72 -5.69 0.45
C ASN A 348 -11.20 -7.12 0.80
N SER A 349 -12.49 -7.41 0.71
CA SER A 349 -13.07 -8.70 1.16
C SER A 349 -13.61 -9.56 0.01
N LEU A 350 -14.35 -8.95 -0.91
CA LEU A 350 -14.94 -9.56 -2.12
C LEU A 350 -14.37 -8.92 -3.41
N GLY A 351 -13.10 -8.49 -3.35
CA GLY A 351 -12.43 -7.73 -4.40
C GLY A 351 -12.46 -8.32 -5.81
N ASP A 352 -12.43 -9.65 -5.95
CA ASP A 352 -12.54 -10.29 -7.27
C ASP A 352 -13.97 -10.16 -7.85
N LEU A 353 -15.02 -10.07 -7.02
CA LEU A 353 -16.38 -9.84 -7.49
C LEU A 353 -16.59 -8.38 -7.90
N LEU A 354 -16.16 -7.43 -7.06
CA LEU A 354 -16.26 -6.01 -7.38
C LEU A 354 -15.33 -5.62 -8.53
N GLY A 355 -14.13 -6.22 -8.59
CA GLY A 355 -13.17 -6.05 -9.67
C GLY A 355 -13.70 -6.52 -11.03
N GLN A 356 -14.48 -7.59 -11.09
CA GLN A 356 -15.17 -8.01 -12.31
C GLN A 356 -16.11 -6.91 -12.84
N LEU A 357 -16.95 -6.35 -11.97
CA LEU A 357 -17.83 -5.24 -12.34
C LEU A 357 -17.03 -4.01 -12.78
N TYR A 358 -15.98 -3.68 -12.04
CA TYR A 358 -15.13 -2.52 -12.33
C TYR A 358 -14.50 -2.63 -13.73
N VAL A 359 -13.89 -3.78 -14.05
CA VAL A 359 -13.25 -3.98 -15.35
C VAL A 359 -14.26 -3.96 -16.48
N GLN A 360 -15.45 -4.58 -16.29
CA GLN A 360 -16.52 -4.57 -17.28
C GLN A 360 -17.01 -3.16 -17.62
N SER A 361 -17.01 -2.24 -16.66
CA SER A 361 -17.55 -0.89 -16.84
C SER A 361 -16.51 0.20 -17.09
N TYR A 362 -15.30 0.08 -16.56
CA TYR A 362 -14.33 1.18 -16.48
C TYR A 362 -12.96 0.88 -17.10
N PHE A 363 -12.71 -0.33 -17.60
CA PHE A 363 -11.41 -0.68 -18.21
C PHE A 363 -11.54 -0.98 -19.71
N LYS A 364 -10.68 -0.36 -20.51
CA LYS A 364 -10.63 -0.55 -21.98
C LYS A 364 -9.49 -1.50 -22.38
N PRO A 365 -9.72 -2.53 -23.21
CA PRO A 365 -8.67 -3.46 -23.65
C PRO A 365 -7.46 -2.78 -24.31
N GLU A 366 -7.65 -1.66 -25.00
CA GLU A 366 -6.59 -0.90 -25.68
C GLU A 366 -5.56 -0.33 -24.68
N ALA A 367 -5.98 0.01 -23.47
CA ALA A 367 -5.08 0.45 -22.41
C ALA A 367 -4.09 -0.67 -22.01
N LYS A 368 -4.54 -1.93 -21.98
CA LYS A 368 -3.69 -3.10 -21.73
C LYS A 368 -2.61 -3.24 -22.80
N GLN A 369 -2.96 -3.04 -24.08
CA GLN A 369 -2.02 -3.14 -25.18
C GLN A 369 -0.97 -2.01 -25.19
N ARG A 370 -1.39 -0.77 -24.89
CA ARG A 370 -0.44 0.35 -24.74
C ARG A 370 0.51 0.13 -23.56
N MET A 371 0.02 -0.40 -22.44
CA MET A 371 0.85 -0.77 -21.30
C MET A 371 1.87 -1.87 -21.64
N LEU A 372 1.48 -2.92 -22.39
CA LEU A 372 2.43 -3.94 -22.85
C LEU A 372 3.56 -3.35 -23.70
N THR A 373 3.25 -2.35 -24.53
CA THR A 373 4.25 -1.64 -25.34
C THR A 373 5.21 -0.84 -24.46
N LEU A 374 4.69 -0.07 -23.48
CA LEU A 374 5.51 0.66 -22.52
C LEU A 374 6.45 -0.28 -21.76
N VAL A 375 5.93 -1.38 -21.21
CA VAL A 375 6.74 -2.38 -20.50
C VAL A 375 7.85 -2.95 -21.40
N GLY A 376 7.56 -3.25 -22.67
CA GLY A 376 8.57 -3.72 -23.63
C GLY A 376 9.67 -2.69 -23.91
N ASN A 377 9.32 -1.41 -24.01
CA ASN A 377 10.29 -0.32 -24.24
C ASN A 377 11.18 -0.09 -23.03
N LEU A 378 10.59 -0.13 -21.83
CA LEU A 378 11.31 -0.05 -20.56
C LEU A 378 12.27 -1.23 -20.38
N GLU A 379 11.83 -2.46 -20.66
CA GLU A 379 12.69 -3.65 -20.61
C GLU A 379 13.88 -3.55 -21.57
N THR A 380 13.65 -3.04 -22.79
CA THR A 380 14.72 -2.83 -23.78
C THR A 380 15.76 -1.85 -23.26
N SER A 381 15.32 -0.75 -22.67
CA SER A 381 16.20 0.27 -22.08
C SER A 381 16.96 -0.26 -20.87
N TYR A 382 16.29 -1.01 -19.99
CA TYR A 382 16.91 -1.65 -18.83
C TYR A 382 18.02 -2.65 -19.27
N LYS A 383 17.80 -3.43 -20.34
CA LYS A 383 18.83 -4.34 -20.87
C LYS A 383 20.10 -3.60 -21.30
N GLU A 384 19.95 -2.46 -21.97
CA GLU A 384 21.07 -1.65 -22.42
C GLU A 384 21.84 -1.05 -21.24
N HIS A 385 21.11 -0.54 -20.25
CA HIS A 385 21.64 -0.07 -18.98
C HIS A 385 22.51 -1.14 -18.30
N ILE A 386 21.97 -2.35 -18.06
CA ILE A 386 22.71 -3.45 -17.42
C ILE A 386 24.00 -3.79 -18.17
N LYS A 387 23.95 -3.87 -19.51
CA LYS A 387 25.13 -4.17 -20.33
C LYS A 387 26.24 -3.12 -20.18
N ASN A 388 25.85 -1.87 -20.00
CA ASN A 388 26.76 -0.73 -19.94
C ASN A 388 27.24 -0.37 -18.52
N LEU A 389 26.84 -1.11 -17.48
CA LEU A 389 27.35 -0.89 -16.12
C LEU A 389 28.86 -1.14 -16.05
N ASP A 390 29.61 -0.14 -15.58
CA ASP A 390 31.08 -0.21 -15.44
C ASP A 390 31.53 -0.90 -14.15
N TRP A 391 30.63 -1.03 -13.18
CA TRP A 391 30.91 -1.49 -11.83
C TRP A 391 30.54 -2.94 -11.56
N MET A 392 29.90 -3.59 -12.54
CA MET A 392 29.39 -4.95 -12.47
C MET A 392 30.13 -5.85 -13.47
N SER A 393 30.59 -7.02 -13.03
CA SER A 393 31.21 -8.02 -13.89
C SER A 393 30.25 -8.58 -14.96
N GLU A 394 30.80 -9.07 -16.07
CA GLU A 394 30.01 -9.73 -17.14
C GLU A 394 29.22 -10.95 -16.62
N GLU A 395 29.74 -11.65 -15.61
CA GLU A 395 29.03 -12.78 -14.98
C GLU A 395 27.73 -12.31 -14.30
N THR A 396 27.82 -11.29 -13.44
CA THR A 396 26.66 -10.76 -12.72
C THR A 396 25.69 -10.07 -13.68
N LYS A 397 26.19 -9.36 -14.71
CA LYS A 397 25.35 -8.78 -15.77
C LYS A 397 24.52 -9.84 -16.50
N LYS A 398 25.12 -10.98 -16.84
CA LYS A 398 24.39 -12.09 -17.49
C LYS A 398 23.22 -12.57 -16.63
N LYS A 399 23.44 -12.75 -15.32
CA LYS A 399 22.39 -13.16 -14.37
C LYS A 399 21.32 -12.07 -14.20
N ALA A 400 21.72 -10.80 -14.13
CA ALA A 400 20.79 -9.67 -14.07
C ALA A 400 19.88 -9.61 -15.32
N LEU A 401 20.43 -9.84 -16.51
CA LEU A 401 19.67 -9.93 -17.75
C LEU A 401 18.70 -11.13 -17.75
N THR A 402 19.14 -12.29 -17.26
CA THR A 402 18.24 -13.46 -17.08
C THR A 402 17.08 -13.12 -16.15
N LYS A 403 17.34 -12.45 -15.03
CA LYS A 403 16.30 -12.03 -14.09
C LYS A 403 15.32 -11.02 -14.70
N LEU A 404 15.83 -10.00 -15.39
CA LEU A 404 15.02 -8.99 -16.08
C LEU A 404 14.08 -9.64 -17.11
N LEU A 405 14.59 -10.59 -17.90
CA LEU A 405 13.81 -11.31 -18.90
C LEU A 405 12.78 -12.28 -18.31
N ALA A 406 12.96 -12.69 -17.05
CA ALA A 406 12.07 -13.61 -16.36
C ALA A 406 10.87 -12.92 -15.68
N PHE A 407 10.77 -11.59 -15.75
CA PHE A 407 9.65 -10.86 -15.14
C PHE A 407 8.30 -11.35 -15.68
N LYS A 408 7.41 -11.73 -14.78
CA LYS A 408 5.99 -11.90 -15.11
C LYS A 408 5.30 -10.54 -15.08
N ARG A 409 4.38 -10.34 -16.02
CA ARG A 409 3.71 -9.06 -16.24
C ARG A 409 2.21 -9.24 -16.00
N LYS A 410 1.66 -8.48 -15.05
CA LYS A 410 0.23 -8.48 -14.69
C LYS A 410 -0.35 -7.09 -14.97
N ILE A 411 -1.26 -6.97 -15.93
CA ILE A 411 -1.77 -5.66 -16.39
C ILE A 411 -3.30 -5.65 -16.41
N GLY A 412 -3.88 -4.69 -15.68
CA GLY A 412 -5.32 -4.46 -15.55
C GLY A 412 -5.98 -5.35 -14.49
N TYR A 413 -6.07 -6.64 -14.77
CA TYR A 413 -6.93 -7.57 -14.03
C TYR A 413 -6.49 -9.04 -14.18
N PRO A 414 -6.88 -9.95 -13.25
CA PRO A 414 -6.59 -11.37 -13.35
C PRO A 414 -7.38 -12.08 -14.46
N ASP A 415 -6.74 -13.09 -15.08
CA ASP A 415 -7.42 -13.96 -16.05
C ASP A 415 -8.40 -14.95 -15.39
N LYS A 416 -8.20 -15.22 -14.09
CA LYS A 416 -9.04 -16.12 -13.29
C LYS A 416 -9.47 -15.45 -11.99
N TRP A 417 -10.78 -15.45 -11.74
CA TRP A 417 -11.38 -14.87 -10.54
C TRP A 417 -11.64 -15.90 -9.45
N LYS A 418 -11.52 -15.49 -8.19
CA LYS A 418 -11.99 -16.23 -7.01
C LYS A 418 -13.52 -16.31 -7.03
N ASN A 419 -14.07 -17.49 -6.72
CA ASN A 419 -15.50 -17.73 -6.74
C ASN A 419 -16.20 -17.47 -5.39
N TYR A 420 -15.44 -17.25 -4.30
CA TYR A 420 -15.96 -17.05 -2.93
C TYR A 420 -16.96 -18.11 -2.46
N GLU A 421 -16.77 -19.37 -2.83
CA GLU A 421 -17.62 -20.46 -2.36
C GLU A 421 -17.63 -20.55 -0.83
N GLY A 422 -18.82 -20.69 -0.23
CA GLY A 422 -19.01 -20.73 1.22
C GLY A 422 -19.12 -19.36 1.91
N VAL A 423 -18.96 -18.25 1.19
CA VAL A 423 -19.31 -16.91 1.72
C VAL A 423 -20.81 -16.72 1.63
N THR A 424 -21.42 -16.45 2.78
CA THR A 424 -22.81 -16.00 2.91
C THR A 424 -22.85 -14.50 3.18
N ILE A 425 -23.68 -13.78 2.43
CA ILE A 425 -23.96 -12.35 2.63
C ILE A 425 -25.46 -12.19 2.87
N ALA A 426 -25.83 -11.59 3.99
CA ALA A 426 -27.20 -11.27 4.38
C ALA A 426 -27.41 -9.74 4.44
N ARG A 427 -28.49 -9.27 3.82
CA ARG A 427 -28.78 -7.84 3.65
C ARG A 427 -28.97 -7.07 4.96
N ASN A 428 -29.27 -7.74 6.07
CA ASN A 428 -29.55 -7.16 7.38
C ASN A 428 -28.51 -7.54 8.47
N ASP A 429 -27.38 -8.15 8.11
CA ASP A 429 -26.34 -8.56 9.08
C ASP A 429 -24.94 -8.12 8.67
N PHE A 430 -24.63 -6.84 8.90
CA PHE A 430 -23.34 -6.29 8.49
C PHE A 430 -22.13 -6.96 9.15
N TYR A 431 -22.12 -7.10 10.49
CA TYR A 431 -21.01 -7.75 11.18
C TYR A 431 -20.89 -9.23 10.80
N GLY A 432 -22.01 -9.94 10.63
CA GLY A 432 -21.99 -11.32 10.13
C GLY A 432 -21.38 -11.44 8.74
N ASN A 433 -21.66 -10.50 7.83
CA ASN A 433 -21.04 -10.45 6.50
C ASN A 433 -19.52 -10.26 6.58
N VAL A 434 -19.05 -9.36 7.44
CA VAL A 434 -17.62 -9.15 7.71
C VAL A 434 -16.97 -10.44 8.19
N LYS A 435 -17.59 -11.13 9.16
CA LYS A 435 -17.06 -12.40 9.71
C LYS A 435 -17.07 -13.52 8.67
N SER A 436 -18.13 -13.63 7.88
CA SER A 436 -18.28 -14.60 6.79
C SER A 436 -17.17 -14.45 5.75
N ALA A 437 -16.96 -13.23 5.23
CA ALA A 437 -15.91 -12.95 4.25
C ALA A 437 -14.50 -13.13 4.84
N SER A 438 -14.28 -12.71 6.08
CA SER A 438 -12.99 -12.87 6.75
C SER A 438 -12.63 -14.34 6.95
N LYS A 439 -13.56 -15.15 7.48
CA LYS A 439 -13.39 -16.59 7.67
C LYS A 439 -13.07 -17.30 6.35
N TRP A 440 -13.73 -16.90 5.26
CA TRP A 440 -13.39 -17.42 3.94
C TRP A 440 -11.96 -17.09 3.53
N SER A 441 -11.51 -15.84 3.74
CA SER A 441 -10.13 -15.42 3.44
C SER A 441 -9.10 -16.23 4.22
N TYR A 442 -9.33 -16.47 5.51
CA TYR A 442 -8.49 -17.35 6.33
C TYR A 442 -8.43 -18.77 5.76
N ASN A 443 -9.59 -19.37 5.46
CA ASN A 443 -9.66 -20.71 4.91
C ASN A 443 -8.99 -20.80 3.53
N TYR A 444 -9.19 -19.81 2.67
CA TYR A 444 -8.51 -19.72 1.37
C TYR A 444 -6.99 -19.70 1.56
N MET A 445 -6.49 -18.90 2.49
CA MET A 445 -5.06 -18.82 2.83
C MET A 445 -4.51 -20.16 3.34
N ILE A 446 -5.18 -20.82 4.29
CA ILE A 446 -4.74 -22.11 4.86
C ILE A 446 -4.80 -23.23 3.84
N ASN A 447 -5.84 -23.27 3.00
CA ASN A 447 -6.05 -24.30 1.98
C ASN A 447 -5.03 -24.25 0.82
N ARG A 448 -4.06 -23.33 0.86
CA ARG A 448 -2.89 -23.33 -0.02
C ARG A 448 -1.83 -24.35 0.41
N LEU A 449 -1.80 -24.76 1.68
CA LEU A 449 -0.85 -25.78 2.14
C LEU A 449 -1.05 -27.09 1.38
N GLY A 450 0.08 -27.70 0.97
CA GLY A 450 0.08 -28.94 0.19
C GLY A 450 -0.29 -28.79 -1.30
N LYS A 451 -0.73 -27.61 -1.74
CA LYS A 451 -1.03 -27.33 -3.15
C LYS A 451 0.16 -26.73 -3.88
N PRO A 452 0.23 -26.85 -5.23
CA PRO A 452 1.15 -26.08 -6.04
C PRO A 452 0.94 -24.58 -5.85
N VAL A 453 2.04 -23.82 -5.93
CA VAL A 453 2.00 -22.35 -5.91
C VAL A 453 1.32 -21.83 -7.17
N ASP A 454 0.31 -20.97 -6.97
CA ASP A 454 -0.40 -20.29 -8.07
C ASP A 454 0.30 -18.95 -8.34
N LYS A 455 1.22 -18.95 -9.32
CA LYS A 455 1.94 -17.74 -9.71
C LYS A 455 1.07 -16.76 -10.52
N MET A 456 -0.17 -17.11 -10.87
CA MET A 456 -1.09 -16.21 -11.57
C MET A 456 -1.98 -15.43 -10.60
N GLU A 457 -2.01 -15.78 -9.31
CA GLU A 457 -2.76 -15.04 -8.28
C GLU A 457 -2.26 -13.60 -8.16
N TRP A 458 -3.19 -12.64 -8.12
CA TRP A 458 -2.88 -11.21 -7.96
C TRP A 458 -2.85 -10.80 -6.48
N GLY A 459 -1.92 -9.90 -6.13
CA GLY A 459 -1.83 -9.29 -4.79
C GLY A 459 -2.69 -8.04 -4.60
N MET A 460 -3.27 -7.47 -5.66
CA MET A 460 -4.13 -6.29 -5.63
C MET A 460 -5.32 -6.46 -6.56
N THR A 461 -6.43 -5.82 -6.22
CA THR A 461 -7.68 -5.85 -7.01
C THR A 461 -7.63 -4.81 -8.13
N PRO A 462 -8.39 -4.97 -9.24
CA PRO A 462 -8.42 -4.00 -10.32
C PRO A 462 -8.76 -2.54 -9.91
N PRO A 463 -9.68 -2.28 -8.96
CA PRO A 463 -9.98 -0.91 -8.49
C PRO A 463 -8.86 -0.26 -7.66
N THR A 464 -7.81 -0.99 -7.29
CA THR A 464 -6.71 -0.49 -6.46
C THR A 464 -5.82 0.49 -7.25
N VAL A 465 -5.64 1.71 -6.72
CA VAL A 465 -4.71 2.70 -7.28
C VAL A 465 -3.33 2.53 -6.65
N ASN A 466 -2.55 1.60 -7.21
CA ASN A 466 -1.17 1.32 -6.85
C ASN A 466 -0.49 0.46 -7.93
N ALA A 467 0.78 0.08 -7.73
CA ALA A 467 1.49 -0.97 -8.46
C ALA A 467 2.31 -1.82 -7.46
N TYR A 468 2.84 -2.96 -7.90
CA TYR A 468 3.77 -3.74 -7.06
C TYR A 468 4.74 -4.62 -7.84
N TYR A 469 5.90 -4.84 -7.21
CA TYR A 469 6.79 -5.96 -7.45
C TYR A 469 6.65 -7.03 -6.35
N ASN A 470 6.69 -8.30 -6.75
CA ASN A 470 6.78 -9.41 -5.81
C ASN A 470 8.04 -10.25 -6.09
N PRO A 471 9.00 -10.32 -5.14
CA PRO A 471 10.28 -11.00 -5.33
C PRO A 471 10.15 -12.51 -5.53
N VAL A 472 9.26 -13.20 -4.79
CA VAL A 472 9.17 -14.68 -4.85
C VAL A 472 8.52 -15.19 -6.13
N ASN A 473 7.83 -14.31 -6.87
CA ASN A 473 7.28 -14.61 -8.19
C ASN A 473 8.07 -13.96 -9.34
N ASN A 474 9.02 -13.09 -9.00
CA ASN A 474 9.68 -12.18 -9.93
C ASN A 474 8.66 -11.53 -10.90
N GLU A 475 7.70 -10.81 -10.35
CA GLU A 475 6.57 -10.26 -11.12
C GLU A 475 6.29 -8.80 -10.81
N ILE A 476 5.85 -8.07 -11.84
CA ILE A 476 5.37 -6.69 -11.76
C ILE A 476 3.88 -6.65 -12.12
N ALA A 477 3.11 -5.83 -11.40
CA ALA A 477 1.66 -5.77 -11.56
C ALA A 477 1.10 -4.35 -11.49
N PHE A 478 0.18 -4.05 -12.41
CA PHE A 478 -0.47 -2.74 -12.55
C PHE A 478 -1.99 -2.95 -12.65
N PRO A 479 -2.74 -2.83 -11.54
CA PRO A 479 -4.21 -2.84 -11.53
C PRO A 479 -4.84 -1.83 -12.49
N ALA A 480 -6.08 -2.08 -12.91
CA ALA A 480 -6.79 -1.22 -13.86
C ALA A 480 -6.89 0.24 -13.40
N ALA A 481 -7.10 0.50 -12.11
CA ALA A 481 -7.34 1.85 -11.61
C ALA A 481 -6.10 2.77 -11.61
N ILE A 482 -4.86 2.24 -11.60
CA ILE A 482 -3.65 3.08 -11.76
C ILE A 482 -3.44 3.51 -13.23
N LEU A 483 -4.08 2.84 -14.19
CA LEU A 483 -3.95 3.10 -15.62
C LEU A 483 -4.84 4.26 -16.08
N GLN A 484 -4.73 5.38 -15.37
CA GLN A 484 -5.49 6.60 -15.55
C GLN A 484 -4.64 7.82 -15.19
N PHE A 485 -5.05 9.00 -15.65
CA PHE A 485 -4.31 10.23 -15.41
C PHE A 485 -4.33 10.57 -13.91
N PRO A 486 -3.20 11.03 -13.33
CA PRO A 486 -2.00 11.56 -14.00
C PRO A 486 -0.89 10.55 -14.34
N PHE A 487 -1.09 9.26 -14.09
CA PHE A 487 -0.07 8.25 -14.41
C PHE A 487 -0.10 7.88 -15.89
N PHE A 488 -1.29 7.58 -16.41
CA PHE A 488 -1.47 7.13 -17.78
C PHE A 488 -2.67 7.80 -18.42
N ASP A 489 -2.53 8.22 -19.67
CA ASP A 489 -3.69 8.63 -20.47
C ASP A 489 -3.52 8.19 -21.93
N PHE A 490 -4.58 7.62 -22.49
CA PHE A 490 -4.55 7.12 -23.86
C PHE A 490 -4.39 8.24 -24.89
N GLU A 491 -4.80 9.47 -24.58
CA GLU A 491 -4.70 10.61 -25.49
C GLU A 491 -3.45 11.45 -25.23
N ALA A 492 -2.74 11.23 -24.12
CA ALA A 492 -1.53 11.97 -23.81
C ALA A 492 -0.34 11.55 -24.68
N ASP A 493 0.55 12.53 -24.92
CA ASP A 493 1.83 12.31 -25.58
C ASP A 493 2.76 11.44 -24.72
N ASP A 494 3.78 10.86 -25.35
CA ASP A 494 4.70 9.94 -24.70
C ASP A 494 5.46 10.62 -23.56
N ALA A 495 5.73 11.93 -23.60
CA ALA A 495 6.42 12.58 -22.48
C ALA A 495 5.62 12.42 -21.17
N ILE A 496 4.30 12.58 -21.22
CA ILE A 496 3.41 12.42 -20.07
C ILE A 496 3.36 10.95 -19.63
N ASN A 497 3.12 10.04 -20.57
CA ASN A 497 2.99 8.62 -20.20
C ASN A 497 4.29 8.01 -19.69
N TYR A 498 5.45 8.40 -20.23
CA TYR A 498 6.73 7.89 -19.73
C TYR A 498 7.18 8.57 -18.44
N GLY A 499 6.90 9.87 -18.26
CA GLY A 499 7.18 10.58 -17.00
C GLY A 499 6.26 10.15 -15.85
N GLY A 500 5.05 9.69 -16.17
CA GLY A 500 4.09 9.10 -15.25
C GLY A 500 4.24 7.59 -15.12
N ILE A 501 3.38 6.82 -15.82
CA ILE A 501 3.31 5.36 -15.69
C ILE A 501 4.59 4.67 -16.16
N GLY A 502 5.36 5.22 -17.10
CA GLY A 502 6.65 4.68 -17.52
C GLY A 502 7.67 4.66 -16.38
N ALA A 503 7.74 5.74 -15.60
CA ALA A 503 8.57 5.83 -14.40
C ALA A 503 8.09 4.85 -13.32
N VAL A 504 6.77 4.65 -13.16
CA VAL A 504 6.21 3.63 -12.26
C VAL A 504 6.58 2.21 -12.73
N ILE A 505 6.50 1.92 -14.04
CA ILE A 505 6.95 0.62 -14.57
C ILE A 505 8.44 0.40 -14.29
N GLY A 506 9.27 1.40 -14.55
CA GLY A 506 10.69 1.35 -14.25
C GLY A 506 10.97 1.16 -12.75
N HIS A 507 10.16 1.76 -11.89
CA HIS A 507 10.22 1.63 -10.43
C HIS A 507 9.97 0.17 -10.03
N GLU A 508 8.87 -0.44 -10.48
CA GLU A 508 8.57 -1.85 -10.19
C GLU A 508 9.61 -2.82 -10.77
N MET A 509 10.18 -2.53 -11.94
CA MET A 509 11.30 -3.31 -12.48
C MET A 509 12.55 -3.19 -11.61
N THR A 510 12.83 -1.99 -11.10
CA THR A 510 14.01 -1.73 -10.27
C THR A 510 13.89 -2.33 -8.88
N HIS A 511 12.68 -2.56 -8.36
CA HIS A 511 12.50 -3.37 -7.16
C HIS A 511 13.03 -4.81 -7.32
N GLY A 512 13.14 -5.35 -8.53
CA GLY A 512 13.86 -6.60 -8.78
C GLY A 512 15.36 -6.53 -8.52
N PHE A 513 15.92 -5.33 -8.38
CA PHE A 513 17.35 -5.07 -8.30
C PHE A 513 17.71 -4.06 -7.19
N ASP A 514 16.77 -3.67 -6.33
CA ASP A 514 17.05 -2.84 -5.16
C ASP A 514 17.85 -3.60 -4.07
N ASP A 515 18.04 -2.99 -2.90
CA ASP A 515 18.81 -3.59 -1.80
C ASP A 515 18.26 -4.92 -1.30
N GLN A 516 16.95 -5.19 -1.45
CA GLN A 516 16.29 -6.43 -1.08
C GLN A 516 16.09 -7.35 -2.29
N GLY A 517 15.55 -6.82 -3.39
CA GLY A 517 15.20 -7.54 -4.60
C GLY A 517 16.40 -8.20 -5.27
N ARG A 518 17.58 -7.57 -5.25
CA ARG A 518 18.81 -8.18 -5.79
C ARG A 518 19.17 -9.51 -5.13
N GLN A 519 18.63 -9.81 -3.95
CA GLN A 519 18.94 -11.02 -3.18
C GLN A 519 18.08 -12.22 -3.62
N TYR A 520 17.11 -12.00 -4.51
CA TYR A 520 16.28 -13.04 -5.11
C TYR A 520 16.74 -13.27 -6.56
N ASP A 521 16.90 -14.52 -6.96
CA ASP A 521 17.28 -14.91 -8.33
C ASP A 521 16.06 -14.80 -9.27
N SER A 522 16.28 -15.06 -10.56
CA SER A 522 15.31 -15.01 -11.66
C SER A 522 14.05 -15.86 -11.45
N ASP A 523 14.15 -16.94 -10.68
CA ASP A 523 13.04 -17.83 -10.32
C ASP A 523 12.24 -17.34 -9.11
N GLY A 524 12.75 -16.32 -8.41
CA GLY A 524 12.25 -15.75 -7.17
C GLY A 524 12.89 -16.33 -5.90
N THR A 525 13.87 -17.22 -6.00
CA THR A 525 14.50 -17.85 -4.83
C THR A 525 15.51 -16.91 -4.17
N LEU A 526 15.42 -16.74 -2.85
CA LEU A 526 16.39 -16.02 -2.02
C LEU A 526 17.73 -16.77 -2.00
N ARG A 527 18.69 -16.32 -2.81
CA ARG A 527 20.05 -16.85 -2.90
C ARG A 527 20.99 -15.77 -3.41
N ASP A 528 22.23 -15.77 -2.96
CA ASP A 528 23.22 -14.86 -3.51
C ASP A 528 23.66 -15.35 -4.90
N TRP A 529 23.46 -14.49 -5.90
CA TRP A 529 23.82 -14.75 -7.29
C TRP A 529 24.85 -13.76 -7.83
N TRP A 530 25.29 -12.81 -6.99
CA TRP A 530 26.30 -11.80 -7.32
C TRP A 530 27.68 -12.27 -6.89
N THR A 531 28.72 -11.77 -7.56
CA THR A 531 30.06 -11.85 -6.98
C THR A 531 30.16 -10.91 -5.77
N LYS A 532 31.04 -11.23 -4.82
CA LYS A 532 31.27 -10.35 -3.66
C LYS A 532 31.68 -8.94 -4.07
N ALA A 533 32.54 -8.80 -5.08
CA ALA A 533 33.01 -7.50 -5.56
C ALA A 533 31.86 -6.65 -6.12
N ASP A 534 30.97 -7.25 -6.92
CA ASP A 534 29.80 -6.56 -7.48
C ASP A 534 28.82 -6.16 -6.37
N ALA A 535 28.60 -7.02 -5.38
CA ALA A 535 27.75 -6.73 -4.22
C ALA A 535 28.31 -5.55 -3.39
N ASP A 536 29.62 -5.51 -3.17
CA ASP A 536 30.28 -4.40 -2.48
C ASP A 536 30.20 -3.09 -3.31
N ASN A 537 30.33 -3.17 -4.64
CA ASN A 537 30.20 -2.02 -5.54
C ASN A 537 28.77 -1.46 -5.59
N PHE A 538 27.76 -2.32 -5.60
CA PHE A 538 26.37 -1.90 -5.48
C PHE A 538 26.10 -1.28 -4.12
N LYS A 539 26.60 -1.90 -3.03
CA LYS A 539 26.41 -1.36 -1.68
C LYS A 539 26.96 0.06 -1.57
N LYS A 540 28.16 0.35 -2.10
CA LYS A 540 28.73 1.71 -2.12
C LYS A 540 27.79 2.72 -2.78
N ARG A 541 27.17 2.37 -3.90
CA ARG A 541 26.23 3.23 -4.63
C ARG A 541 24.89 3.38 -3.92
N ALA A 542 24.37 2.29 -3.36
CA ALA A 542 23.17 2.31 -2.55
C ALA A 542 23.36 3.16 -1.28
N ASP A 543 24.55 3.11 -0.66
CA ASP A 543 24.90 3.96 0.47
C ASP A 543 24.88 5.45 0.09
N GLN A 544 25.28 5.83 -1.11
CA GLN A 544 25.14 7.23 -1.58
C GLN A 544 23.67 7.66 -1.64
N VAL A 545 22.76 6.80 -2.13
CA VAL A 545 21.31 7.07 -2.16
C VAL A 545 20.76 7.18 -0.75
N LYS A 546 21.14 6.25 0.13
CA LYS A 546 20.78 6.26 1.55
C LYS A 546 21.20 7.58 2.22
N ASP A 547 22.43 8.00 2.01
CA ASP A 547 23.00 9.20 2.63
C ASP A 547 22.37 10.49 2.09
N GLN A 548 22.05 10.54 0.79
CA GLN A 548 21.29 11.64 0.20
C GLN A 548 19.96 11.86 0.95
N PHE A 549 19.21 10.79 1.21
CA PHE A 549 17.91 10.91 1.85
C PHE A 549 18.00 11.14 3.36
N PHE A 550 19.06 10.71 4.04
CA PHE A 550 19.31 11.11 5.43
C PHE A 550 19.52 12.63 5.59
N GLY A 551 19.97 13.31 4.54
CA GLY A 551 20.11 14.77 4.52
C GLY A 551 18.77 15.52 4.53
N PHE A 552 17.66 14.86 4.21
CA PHE A 552 16.34 15.48 4.07
C PHE A 552 15.55 15.53 5.37
N LYS A 553 14.71 16.58 5.50
CA LYS A 553 13.91 16.85 6.70
C LYS A 553 12.45 17.19 6.38
N VAL A 554 11.52 16.83 7.25
CA VAL A 554 10.14 17.31 7.22
C VAL A 554 9.78 17.93 8.57
N LEU A 555 8.73 18.77 8.59
CA LEU A 555 8.28 19.45 9.82
C LEU A 555 9.45 20.14 10.54
N ASP A 556 10.24 20.86 9.75
CA ASP A 556 11.44 21.64 10.11
C ASP A 556 12.64 20.86 10.67
N SER A 557 12.44 19.71 11.29
CA SER A 557 13.48 19.03 12.09
C SER A 557 13.51 17.51 11.99
N ILE A 558 12.43 16.85 11.54
CA ILE A 558 12.36 15.38 11.50
C ILE A 558 13.08 14.86 10.26
N LYS A 559 14.18 14.12 10.47
CA LYS A 559 14.97 13.55 9.37
C LYS A 559 14.27 12.37 8.72
N VAL A 560 14.35 12.28 7.39
CA VAL A 560 13.97 11.06 6.66
C VAL A 560 14.96 9.95 7.01
N ASN A 561 14.46 8.74 7.25
CA ASN A 561 15.30 7.58 7.49
C ASN A 561 15.72 6.95 6.15
N GLY A 562 16.86 7.40 5.61
CA GLY A 562 17.36 6.95 4.30
C GLY A 562 17.60 5.44 4.21
N GLN A 563 17.80 4.75 5.34
CA GLN A 563 17.93 3.29 5.37
C GLN A 563 16.58 2.57 5.30
N LEU A 564 15.55 3.12 5.95
CA LEU A 564 14.18 2.60 5.85
C LEU A 564 13.65 2.76 4.42
N THR A 565 13.98 3.89 3.78
CA THR A 565 13.47 4.23 2.45
C THR A 565 14.35 3.80 1.28
N LEU A 566 15.43 3.07 1.54
CA LEU A 566 16.47 2.81 0.54
C LEU A 566 15.94 2.11 -0.71
N GLY A 567 15.15 1.04 -0.55
CA GLY A 567 14.60 0.29 -1.69
C GLY A 567 13.75 1.16 -2.61
N GLU A 568 12.83 1.93 -2.03
CA GLU A 568 11.97 2.87 -2.75
C GLU A 568 12.76 3.98 -3.47
N ASN A 569 13.79 4.51 -2.80
CA ASN A 569 14.63 5.57 -3.37
C ASN A 569 15.49 5.05 -4.53
N LEU A 570 16.00 3.81 -4.42
CA LEU A 570 16.69 3.13 -5.51
C LEU A 570 15.74 2.89 -6.69
N ALA A 571 14.52 2.44 -6.40
CA ALA A 571 13.50 2.18 -7.40
C ALA A 571 13.04 3.46 -8.12
N ASP A 572 12.88 4.58 -7.41
CA ASP A 572 12.59 5.89 -8.03
C ASP A 572 13.73 6.36 -8.95
N LEU A 573 14.97 6.28 -8.48
CA LEU A 573 16.13 6.73 -9.27
C LEU A 573 16.32 5.87 -10.51
N GLY A 574 16.32 4.55 -10.37
CA GLY A 574 16.45 3.63 -11.49
C GLY A 574 15.25 3.74 -12.44
N GLY A 575 14.03 3.72 -11.90
CA GLY A 575 12.81 3.78 -12.67
C GLY A 575 12.67 5.03 -13.52
N LEU A 576 12.94 6.21 -12.95
CA LEU A 576 12.89 7.46 -13.68
C LEU A 576 13.98 7.55 -14.76
N THR A 577 15.19 7.07 -14.47
CA THR A 577 16.30 7.09 -15.43
C THR A 577 16.00 6.21 -16.64
N ILE A 578 15.52 4.99 -16.40
CA ILE A 578 15.23 4.01 -17.45
C ILE A 578 13.99 4.43 -18.26
N ALA A 579 13.00 5.03 -17.61
CA ALA A 579 11.85 5.61 -18.29
C ALA A 579 12.23 6.77 -19.21
N TYR A 580 13.18 7.61 -18.79
CA TYR A 580 13.68 8.69 -19.63
C TYR A 580 14.41 8.15 -20.86
N ASP A 581 15.31 7.16 -20.70
CA ASP A 581 15.99 6.52 -21.84
C ASP A 581 14.98 5.88 -22.82
N ALA A 582 14.00 5.15 -22.30
CA ALA A 582 12.94 4.55 -23.11
C ALA A 582 12.12 5.60 -23.86
N PHE A 583 11.81 6.73 -23.21
CA PHE A 583 11.13 7.87 -23.84
C PHE A 583 11.96 8.45 -24.99
N LYS A 584 13.27 8.64 -24.81
CA LYS A 584 14.15 9.18 -25.86
C LYS A 584 14.29 8.28 -27.08
N LYS A 585 13.85 7.02 -27.00
CA LYS A 585 13.79 6.11 -28.16
C LYS A 585 12.54 6.29 -29.00
N THR A 586 11.48 6.92 -28.49
CA THR A 586 10.24 7.17 -29.25
C THR A 586 10.41 8.32 -30.25
N ALA A 587 9.51 8.40 -31.23
CA ALA A 587 9.51 9.49 -32.20
C ALA A 587 9.35 10.87 -31.52
N GLN A 588 8.51 10.96 -30.49
CA GLN A 588 8.29 12.20 -29.75
C GLN A 588 9.49 12.54 -28.85
N GLY A 589 10.13 11.56 -28.22
CA GLY A 589 11.34 11.80 -27.43
C GLY A 589 12.52 12.28 -28.28
N LYS A 590 12.60 11.90 -29.55
CA LYS A 590 13.62 12.37 -30.51
C LYS A 590 13.30 13.74 -31.11
N SER A 591 12.06 14.20 -30.99
CA SER A 591 11.63 15.47 -31.59
C SER A 591 12.20 16.67 -30.83
N SER A 592 12.53 17.73 -31.56
CA SER A 592 13.15 18.95 -31.01
C SER A 592 12.65 20.20 -31.76
N GLY A 593 12.94 21.37 -31.18
CA GLY A 593 12.54 22.66 -31.72
C GLY A 593 11.09 23.06 -31.40
N LYS A 594 10.68 24.25 -31.86
CA LYS A 594 9.38 24.86 -31.50
C LYS A 594 8.16 24.00 -31.88
N LYS A 595 8.26 23.21 -32.95
CA LYS A 595 7.15 22.38 -33.44
C LYS A 595 6.84 21.17 -32.55
N SER A 596 7.76 20.75 -31.66
CA SER A 596 7.53 19.66 -30.71
C SER A 596 7.03 20.14 -29.34
N MET A 597 6.85 21.45 -29.18
CA MET A 597 6.33 22.02 -27.94
C MET A 597 4.83 21.79 -27.84
N ILE A 598 4.40 21.33 -26.66
CA ILE A 598 2.99 21.17 -26.26
C ILE A 598 2.86 21.91 -24.94
N ASP A 599 1.80 22.71 -24.79
CA ASP A 599 1.56 23.56 -23.62
C ASP A 599 2.73 24.51 -23.27
N GLY A 600 3.56 24.87 -24.26
CA GLY A 600 4.72 25.74 -24.05
C GLY A 600 5.97 25.03 -23.52
N PHE A 601 5.97 23.70 -23.45
CA PHE A 601 7.09 22.91 -22.94
C PHE A 601 7.66 21.98 -24.00
N THR A 602 8.98 21.80 -23.99
CA THR A 602 9.66 20.78 -24.81
C THR A 602 9.28 19.36 -24.36
N PRO A 603 9.47 18.33 -25.19
CA PRO A 603 9.21 16.95 -24.79
C PRO A 603 9.98 16.53 -23.52
N ASP A 604 11.24 16.96 -23.37
CA ASP A 604 12.04 16.68 -22.18
C ASP A 604 11.49 17.36 -20.92
N GLN A 605 11.04 18.61 -21.02
CA GLN A 605 10.42 19.32 -19.91
C GLN A 605 9.10 18.67 -19.48
N ARG A 606 8.25 18.26 -20.44
CA ARG A 606 6.98 17.58 -20.15
C ARG A 606 7.18 16.26 -19.42
N PHE A 607 8.21 15.49 -19.76
CA PHE A 607 8.56 14.25 -19.05
C PHE A 607 8.81 14.51 -17.56
N PHE A 608 9.69 15.47 -17.23
CA PHE A 608 10.02 15.77 -15.84
C PHE A 608 8.86 16.45 -15.09
N LEU A 609 8.07 17.29 -15.77
CA LEU A 609 6.86 17.89 -15.18
C LEU A 609 5.81 16.82 -14.87
N SER A 610 5.64 15.82 -15.73
CA SER A 610 4.75 14.69 -15.47
C SER A 610 5.19 13.87 -14.25
N TRP A 611 6.50 13.60 -14.12
CA TRP A 611 7.05 12.98 -12.90
C TRP A 611 6.74 13.80 -11.64
N ALA A 612 6.92 15.11 -11.69
CA ALA A 612 6.62 15.98 -10.57
C ALA A 612 5.11 16.00 -10.22
N GLN A 613 4.23 15.96 -11.23
CA GLN A 613 2.79 15.90 -11.03
C GLN A 613 2.35 14.59 -10.36
N VAL A 614 2.97 13.45 -10.67
CA VAL A 614 2.65 12.18 -9.99
C VAL A 614 2.85 12.28 -8.48
N TRP A 615 3.88 12.99 -8.03
CA TRP A 615 4.22 13.10 -6.60
C TRP A 615 3.58 14.25 -5.85
N ARG A 616 2.80 15.12 -6.53
CA ARG A 616 2.16 16.26 -5.86
C ARG A 616 1.21 15.76 -4.77
N ILE A 617 1.45 16.21 -3.54
CA ILE A 617 0.71 15.83 -2.35
C ILE A 617 0.88 16.86 -1.24
N ASN A 618 -0.22 17.18 -0.58
CA ASN A 618 -0.28 17.82 0.74
C ASN A 618 -0.56 16.74 1.79
N VAL A 619 0.14 16.79 2.93
CA VAL A 619 0.01 15.81 4.02
C VAL A 619 -0.17 16.55 5.34
N LEU A 620 -1.10 16.11 6.19
CA LEU A 620 -1.25 16.69 7.53
C LEU A 620 0.01 16.45 8.36
N PRO A 621 0.44 17.40 9.21
CA PRO A 621 1.66 17.26 10.01
C PRO A 621 1.71 15.98 10.84
N GLU A 622 0.60 15.59 11.46
CA GLU A 622 0.51 14.38 12.26
C GLU A 622 0.69 13.13 11.40
N THR A 623 0.04 13.07 10.24
CA THR A 623 0.25 11.98 9.28
C THR A 623 1.68 11.96 8.75
N GLN A 624 2.26 13.11 8.41
CA GLN A 624 3.63 13.22 7.92
C GLN A 624 4.64 12.68 8.94
N ALA A 625 4.49 13.03 10.22
CA ALA A 625 5.34 12.52 11.29
C ALA A 625 5.19 11.00 11.50
N GLN A 626 3.96 10.47 11.37
CA GLN A 626 3.73 9.03 11.44
C GLN A 626 4.40 8.30 10.26
N LEU A 627 4.22 8.79 9.03
CA LEU A 627 4.77 8.16 7.83
C LEU A 627 6.31 8.10 7.86
N ILE A 628 7.00 9.12 8.38
CA ILE A 628 8.47 9.07 8.52
C ILE A 628 8.95 7.88 9.38
N MET A 629 8.13 7.43 10.33
CA MET A 629 8.44 6.28 11.16
C MET A 629 8.05 4.95 10.49
N THR A 630 6.94 4.92 9.74
CA THR A 630 6.30 3.67 9.35
C THR A 630 6.43 3.31 7.87
N ASP A 631 6.53 4.31 7.00
CA ASP A 631 6.47 4.16 5.55
C ASP A 631 7.87 3.95 4.97
N PRO A 632 8.12 2.89 4.18
CA PRO A 632 9.35 2.77 3.41
C PRO A 632 9.45 3.80 2.28
N HIS A 633 8.40 4.53 1.92
CA HIS A 633 8.51 5.56 0.90
C HIS A 633 8.98 6.88 1.51
N ALA A 634 9.89 7.57 0.82
CA ALA A 634 10.21 8.94 1.15
C ALA A 634 8.98 9.86 0.89
N PRO A 635 8.88 11.03 1.56
CA PRO A 635 7.84 12.01 1.27
C PRO A 635 7.84 12.45 -0.21
N GLY A 636 6.68 12.77 -0.77
CA GLY A 636 6.51 13.08 -2.21
C GLY A 636 7.45 14.17 -2.74
N LEU A 637 7.72 15.21 -1.95
CA LEU A 637 8.73 16.24 -2.26
C LEU A 637 10.11 15.63 -2.57
N TYR A 638 10.54 14.68 -1.76
CA TYR A 638 11.86 14.05 -1.88
C TYR A 638 11.91 12.92 -2.91
N ARG A 639 10.78 12.22 -3.14
CA ARG A 639 10.64 11.32 -4.30
C ARG A 639 10.68 12.08 -5.62
N CYS A 640 10.14 13.29 -5.67
CA CYS A 640 10.25 14.16 -6.84
C CYS A 640 11.70 14.66 -7.03
N ASN A 641 12.22 15.42 -6.06
CA ASN A 641 13.49 16.16 -6.23
C ASN A 641 14.73 15.27 -6.12
N GLY A 642 14.70 14.24 -5.28
CA GLY A 642 15.86 13.39 -4.98
C GLY A 642 16.46 12.73 -6.22
N PRO A 643 15.69 11.93 -6.97
CA PRO A 643 16.10 11.34 -8.24
C PRO A 643 16.56 12.37 -9.28
N LEU A 644 15.79 13.45 -9.48
CA LEU A 644 16.07 14.48 -10.51
C LEU A 644 17.46 15.10 -10.35
N SER A 645 17.89 15.37 -9.11
CA SER A 645 19.21 15.93 -8.83
C SER A 645 20.37 15.04 -9.32
N ASN A 646 20.11 13.78 -9.67
CA ASN A 646 21.10 12.83 -10.19
C ASN A 646 20.98 12.59 -11.72
N ILE A 647 20.02 13.21 -12.43
CA ILE A 647 19.75 12.96 -13.86
C ILE A 647 20.20 14.14 -14.72
N ASN A 648 21.25 13.96 -15.53
CA ASN A 648 21.83 15.01 -16.38
C ASN A 648 20.84 15.70 -17.31
N ALA A 649 19.90 14.95 -17.89
CA ALA A 649 18.92 15.48 -18.82
C ALA A 649 17.98 16.52 -18.17
N TRP A 650 17.72 16.41 -16.87
CA TRP A 650 16.92 17.40 -16.15
C TRP A 650 17.65 18.75 -16.05
N TYR A 651 18.97 18.72 -15.80
CA TYR A 651 19.80 19.93 -15.79
C TYR A 651 19.75 20.64 -17.14
N GLN A 652 19.78 19.89 -18.25
CA GLN A 652 19.69 20.43 -19.61
C GLN A 652 18.29 20.98 -19.90
N ALA A 653 17.24 20.23 -19.56
CA ALA A 653 15.84 20.60 -19.84
C ALA A 653 15.39 21.88 -19.11
N PHE A 654 15.94 22.16 -17.94
CA PHE A 654 15.57 23.33 -17.10
C PHE A 654 16.70 24.33 -16.87
N ASN A 655 17.83 24.16 -17.57
CA ASN A 655 18.99 25.04 -17.46
C ASN A 655 19.45 25.24 -16.01
N VAL A 656 19.64 24.15 -15.27
CA VAL A 656 20.06 24.17 -13.86
C VAL A 656 21.56 24.39 -13.77
N GLN A 657 21.98 25.38 -12.98
CA GLN A 657 23.36 25.91 -12.97
C GLN A 657 24.02 25.79 -11.60
N PRO A 658 25.38 25.85 -11.53
CA PRO A 658 26.07 26.03 -10.26
C PRO A 658 25.50 27.22 -9.48
N GLY A 659 25.18 27.00 -8.20
CA GLY A 659 24.55 28.00 -7.32
C GLY A 659 23.06 27.75 -7.07
N ASP A 660 22.37 26.98 -7.92
CA ASP A 660 21.02 26.51 -7.65
C ASP A 660 21.02 25.47 -6.52
N LYS A 661 20.00 25.46 -5.65
CA LYS A 661 20.01 24.63 -4.42
C LYS A 661 20.04 23.12 -4.67
N MET A 662 19.46 22.64 -5.78
CA MET A 662 19.47 21.22 -6.15
C MET A 662 20.67 20.84 -7.03
N TYR A 663 21.56 21.78 -7.37
CA TYR A 663 22.69 21.49 -8.23
C TYR A 663 23.69 20.55 -7.55
N LYS A 664 24.02 19.45 -8.24
CA LYS A 664 25.18 18.61 -7.95
C LYS A 664 26.16 18.67 -9.11
N LYS A 665 27.46 18.67 -8.81
CA LYS A 665 28.49 18.53 -9.83
C LYS A 665 28.31 17.19 -10.56
N PRO A 666 28.65 17.09 -11.86
CA PRO A 666 28.48 15.85 -12.62
C PRO A 666 29.05 14.59 -11.95
N GLU A 667 30.20 14.71 -11.28
CA GLU A 667 30.89 13.64 -10.55
C GLU A 667 30.21 13.22 -9.23
N ASP A 668 29.39 14.09 -8.63
CA ASP A 668 28.66 13.83 -7.38
C ASP A 668 27.26 13.23 -7.62
N ARG A 669 26.84 13.13 -8.89
CA ARG A 669 25.53 12.59 -9.27
C ARG A 669 25.56 11.07 -9.15
N ILE A 670 24.61 10.54 -8.40
CA ILE A 670 24.56 9.11 -8.07
C ILE A 670 24.07 8.32 -9.29
N LYS A 671 24.80 7.25 -9.64
CA LYS A 671 24.43 6.32 -10.71
C LYS A 671 24.43 4.89 -10.17
N VAL A 672 23.29 4.22 -10.28
CA VAL A 672 23.11 2.83 -9.85
C VAL A 672 22.84 1.93 -11.06
N TRP A 673 21.62 2.00 -11.61
CA TRP A 673 21.11 1.19 -12.71
C TRP A 673 21.12 1.93 -14.04
#